data_AF-A0A937VFM7-F1
#
_entry.id   AF-A0A937VFM7-F1
#
_cell.length_a   1.000
_cell.length_b   1.000
_cell.length_c   1.000
_cell.angle_alpha   90.00
_cell.angle_beta   90.00
_cell.angle_gamma   90.00
#
_symmetry.space_group_name_H-M   'P 1'
#
loop_
_entity.id
_entity.type
_entity.pdbx_description
1 polymer ?
#
loop_
_entity_poly.entity_id
_entity_poly.type
_entity_poly.pdbx_seq_one_letter_code
_entity_poly.pdbx_strand_id
1 'polypeptide(L)'
;MKRFSMKFLTVLVVLTLLLSLLPATVGAEPPPPSTVGNVQTPTDPALRKIISPTLREKALSGGDERHMVIVFMAVDTDLKGLVQQAMARRPMQGITYATGWTKSGDLTKLAGIAGVFALMSPEDFRPIDPRDPEMQSSQPGPIKALLPIKASLGAVQLTKATAQAQAAEAAGLPPDWYGVARMGATAAWARGFKGQGVIISDVDSGADFGHPDLDEQWQNNTWVKDGAWARVMDLTSPYYGWPLAYEPVSAYIYLATGEALSPDTLYNGTSGASSWYSDTSAVVHRSAAGTAVIKQITYDAANNPSLINKTYYLPNTSLSGNYHVGIHPDSLLGLYQPADLYYAAVLVVDETTAGVYDTVYVDWDGDLAFSTWERFTRDHPTGWYYDPASTSMSRDIHGDGIADVSAGMMNWIADGSNYVPGTDVVFIPPLPKPGNGDLVLWFGDFNGASHGTATTSSAVARGVITAKRGSKGTTTTTYGPWLLPDWDTANHGVVWGTAPEAKVFAGYYGIAADIWYLSALGYDGVPGTGDEAQVSTNSFGYFYLNDGWDPIARFVTFLNAVLGLDTTTWLSGTANGGFGYGTAASPGSAATGIAVGAVNHKGIAKSETSRHTDSQEWIAGPGQILYGDMTPFSSRGPTTMAQTRPNVLAIGDGAPGDVPLNLSALCLLYYGDPVLDAINGNRAWELFGGTSESTPFAAGITALIYQAFKSNLFYNRWPTFEEAKSILMASASDTGNDAFVQGAGAVNADWATRLASGELGVFVDPPQWVLGSYRGQNYTSFANIINPCESSSRVFQVYNPTANTANVQIEAKTWEEIGQLEYTVNTTLAQESTARILRPDYLLTLYDKAKGINELAKIPGYNLADMIKVSIVNPYGQSSLSDPSVAPQSLNSYWYLKVYEWQDLNKNGILWNDLNGNGVVN
;
A
#
# COMPACT_ATOMS: atom_id res chain seq x y z
N MET A 1 57.17 12.89 65.41
CA MET A 1 57.83 11.57 65.49
C MET A 1 56.73 10.51 65.41
N LYS A 2 56.48 9.89 64.26
CA LYS A 2 57.08 8.64 63.74
C LYS A 2 56.87 7.40 64.64
N ARG A 3 56.07 6.47 64.09
CA ARG A 3 56.11 4.98 64.17
C ARG A 3 55.68 4.35 65.50
N PHE A 4 54.81 3.32 65.56
CA PHE A 4 54.81 1.99 64.91
C PHE A 4 53.36 1.47 64.75
N SER A 5 52.92 1.05 63.56
CA SER A 5 52.83 -0.34 63.07
C SER A 5 51.68 -1.20 63.63
N MET A 6 50.66 -1.44 62.80
CA MET A 6 50.04 -2.77 62.68
C MET A 6 49.30 -2.90 61.35
N LYS A 7 49.93 -3.61 60.39
CA LYS A 7 49.26 -4.22 59.25
C LYS A 7 48.46 -5.40 59.79
N PHE A 8 47.13 -5.40 59.70
CA PHE A 8 46.26 -6.59 59.65
C PHE A 8 44.79 -6.15 59.63
N LEU A 9 44.31 -5.54 58.53
CA LEU A 9 42.86 -5.45 58.24
C LEU A 9 42.61 -5.03 56.79
N THR A 10 43.06 -5.83 55.82
CA THR A 10 42.70 -5.60 54.40
C THR A 10 42.54 -6.90 53.62
N VAL A 11 42.18 -7.99 54.32
CA VAL A 11 41.95 -9.31 53.71
C VAL A 11 40.54 -9.83 53.94
N LEU A 12 39.71 -9.18 54.78
CA LEU A 12 38.37 -9.68 55.11
C LEU A 12 37.19 -9.00 54.40
N VAL A 13 37.42 -7.92 53.63
CA VAL A 13 36.35 -7.23 52.85
C VAL A 13 36.44 -7.50 51.35
N VAL A 14 37.56 -8.09 50.88
CA VAL A 14 37.70 -8.53 49.48
C VAL A 14 37.25 -9.99 49.29
N LEU A 15 37.10 -10.77 50.38
CA LEU A 15 36.67 -12.17 50.28
C LEU A 15 35.14 -12.36 50.16
N THR A 16 34.32 -11.37 50.53
CA THR A 16 32.85 -11.45 50.37
C THR A 16 32.35 -10.97 49.01
N LEU A 17 33.15 -10.22 48.24
CA LEU A 17 32.84 -9.86 46.84
C LEU A 17 33.38 -10.86 45.80
N LEU A 18 34.19 -11.84 46.23
CA LEU A 18 34.76 -12.88 45.35
C LEU A 18 34.07 -14.26 45.48
N LEU A 19 33.02 -14.36 46.29
CA LEU A 19 32.21 -15.58 46.46
C LEU A 19 30.81 -15.51 45.83
N SER A 20 30.45 -14.42 45.14
CA SER A 20 29.26 -14.32 44.29
C SER A 20 29.54 -14.58 42.79
N LEU A 21 30.78 -14.97 42.44
CA LEU A 21 31.21 -15.36 41.10
C LEU A 21 31.39 -16.88 40.94
N LEU A 22 30.67 -17.67 41.75
CA LEU A 22 30.44 -19.07 41.39
C LEU A 22 29.30 -19.08 40.37
N PRO A 23 29.49 -19.66 39.17
CA PRO A 23 28.38 -19.88 38.27
C PRO A 23 27.37 -20.72 39.03
N ALA A 24 26.15 -20.19 39.20
CA ALA A 24 25.03 -21.05 39.50
C ALA A 24 25.10 -22.18 38.48
N THR A 25 25.10 -23.43 38.95
CA THR A 25 24.81 -24.56 38.10
C THR A 25 23.38 -24.36 37.61
N VAL A 26 23.24 -23.57 36.54
CA VAL A 26 22.12 -23.64 35.62
C VAL A 26 22.07 -25.12 35.27
N GLY A 27 21.02 -25.81 35.73
CA GLY A 27 20.75 -27.15 35.24
C GLY A 27 20.85 -27.05 33.72
N ALA A 28 21.74 -27.85 33.13
CA ALA A 28 22.06 -27.78 31.71
C ALA A 28 20.77 -27.51 30.94
N GLU A 29 20.72 -26.40 30.20
CA GLU A 29 19.68 -26.24 29.19
C GLU A 29 19.58 -27.58 28.47
N PRO A 30 18.36 -28.13 28.30
CA PRO A 30 18.23 -29.29 27.44
C PRO A 30 18.97 -28.93 26.14
N PRO A 31 19.88 -29.79 25.65
CA PRO A 31 20.59 -29.50 24.42
C PRO A 31 19.53 -29.06 23.40
N PRO A 32 19.79 -28.00 22.62
CA PRO A 32 18.85 -27.58 21.58
C PRO A 32 18.42 -28.86 20.86
N PRO A 33 17.10 -29.11 20.70
CA PRO A 33 16.60 -30.38 20.21
C PRO A 33 17.47 -30.74 19.04
N SER A 34 18.21 -31.85 19.17
CA SER A 34 19.22 -32.26 18.22
C SER A 34 18.61 -32.04 16.86
N THR A 35 19.16 -31.09 16.09
CA THR A 35 18.68 -30.81 14.73
C THR A 35 18.59 -32.18 14.10
N VAL A 36 17.36 -32.66 13.88
CA VAL A 36 17.10 -33.84 13.07
C VAL A 36 17.95 -33.57 11.85
N GLY A 37 18.99 -34.38 11.65
CA GLY A 37 19.98 -34.09 10.63
C GLY A 37 19.21 -33.92 9.33
N ASN A 38 19.07 -32.68 8.87
CA ASN A 38 18.33 -32.40 7.65
C ASN A 38 19.13 -33.12 6.57
N VAL A 39 18.59 -34.23 6.08
CA VAL A 39 19.19 -35.00 4.99
C VAL A 39 19.22 -34.04 3.80
N GLN A 40 20.39 -33.47 3.51
CA GLN A 40 20.52 -32.59 2.37
C GLN A 40 20.41 -33.44 1.11
N THR A 41 19.37 -33.18 0.31
CA THR A 41 19.19 -33.87 -0.96
C THR A 41 19.97 -33.16 -2.08
N PRO A 42 20.32 -33.85 -3.19
CA PRO A 42 20.95 -33.20 -4.34
C PRO A 42 20.14 -32.04 -4.94
N THR A 43 18.84 -31.96 -4.66
CA THR A 43 17.93 -30.90 -5.13
C THR A 43 17.86 -29.69 -4.21
N ASP A 44 18.33 -29.78 -2.96
CA ASP A 44 18.24 -28.69 -1.99
C ASP A 44 18.92 -27.39 -2.46
N PRO A 45 20.09 -27.41 -3.13
CA PRO A 45 20.69 -26.19 -3.66
C PRO A 45 19.80 -25.47 -4.68
N ALA A 46 19.04 -26.21 -5.50
CA ALA A 46 18.12 -25.63 -6.47
C ALA A 46 16.86 -25.10 -5.78
N LEU A 47 16.28 -25.85 -4.84
CA LEU A 47 15.10 -25.42 -4.07
C LEU A 47 15.35 -24.12 -3.29
N ARG A 48 16.58 -23.87 -2.82
CA ARG A 48 16.95 -22.61 -2.15
C ARG A 48 16.87 -21.38 -3.06
N LYS A 49 16.99 -21.55 -4.38
CA LYS A 49 16.81 -20.46 -5.36
C LYS A 49 15.34 -20.18 -5.65
N ILE A 50 14.43 -21.11 -5.35
CA ILE A 50 13.00 -20.85 -5.37
C ILE A 50 12.66 -20.15 -4.06
N ILE A 51 12.63 -18.82 -4.09
CA ILE A 51 12.46 -18.02 -2.88
C ILE A 51 10.99 -17.83 -2.53
N SER A 52 10.10 -17.85 -3.51
CA SER A 52 8.65 -17.86 -3.33
C SER A 52 8.21 -19.14 -2.63
N PRO A 53 7.60 -19.06 -1.43
CA PRO A 53 7.13 -20.25 -0.73
C PRO A 53 6.03 -20.99 -1.49
N THR A 54 5.11 -20.28 -2.15
CA THR A 54 4.06 -20.89 -2.96
C THR A 54 4.66 -21.70 -4.12
N LEU A 55 5.62 -21.14 -4.86
CA LEU A 55 6.31 -21.90 -5.92
C LEU A 55 7.14 -23.06 -5.35
N ARG A 56 7.72 -22.91 -4.16
CA ARG A 56 8.49 -24.00 -3.55
C ARG A 56 7.59 -25.18 -3.20
N GLU A 57 6.41 -24.94 -2.65
CA GLU A 57 5.41 -25.98 -2.40
C GLU A 57 5.02 -26.70 -3.70
N LYS A 58 4.76 -25.93 -4.76
CA LYS A 58 4.46 -26.48 -6.10
C LYS A 58 5.63 -27.27 -6.70
N ALA A 59 6.86 -26.83 -6.48
CA ALA A 59 8.06 -27.52 -6.94
C ALA A 59 8.25 -28.87 -6.22
N LEU A 60 7.90 -28.94 -4.94
CA LEU A 60 7.93 -30.18 -4.14
C LEU A 60 6.79 -31.13 -4.51
N SER A 61 5.59 -30.61 -4.78
CA SER A 61 4.45 -31.44 -5.20
C SER A 61 4.59 -31.95 -6.64
N GLY A 62 5.28 -31.19 -7.49
CA GLY A 62 5.34 -31.45 -8.93
C GLY A 62 3.98 -31.28 -9.62
N GLY A 63 3.86 -31.79 -10.85
CA GLY A 63 2.64 -31.75 -11.65
C GLY A 63 2.70 -30.83 -12.89
N ASP A 64 1.58 -30.78 -13.62
CA ASP A 64 1.45 -30.04 -14.89
C ASP A 64 0.77 -28.65 -14.74
N GLU A 65 0.37 -28.28 -13.53
CA GLU A 65 -0.15 -26.94 -13.23
C GLU A 65 0.89 -25.88 -13.63
N ARG A 66 0.43 -24.83 -14.31
CA ARG A 66 1.30 -23.77 -14.82
C ARG A 66 1.28 -22.56 -13.91
N HIS A 67 2.45 -21.98 -13.71
CA HIS A 67 2.68 -20.82 -12.86
C HIS A 67 3.45 -19.76 -13.63
N MET A 68 3.05 -18.50 -13.49
CA MET A 68 3.87 -17.39 -13.94
C MET A 68 5.07 -17.28 -13.00
N VAL A 69 6.27 -17.14 -13.55
CA VAL A 69 7.52 -17.04 -12.79
C VAL A 69 8.34 -15.86 -13.25
N ILE A 70 9.00 -15.22 -12.30
CA ILE A 70 10.06 -14.23 -12.54
C ILE A 70 11.40 -14.91 -12.23
N VAL A 71 12.30 -14.94 -13.20
CA VAL A 71 13.58 -15.64 -13.14
C VAL A 71 14.72 -14.62 -13.18
N PHE A 72 15.38 -14.38 -12.05
CA PHE A 72 16.58 -13.56 -11.99
C PHE A 72 17.81 -14.38 -12.42
N MET A 73 18.56 -13.88 -13.40
CA MET A 73 19.62 -14.65 -14.06
C MET A 73 20.74 -13.80 -14.65
N ALA A 74 21.86 -14.43 -15.01
CA ALA A 74 22.89 -13.81 -15.84
C ALA A 74 22.39 -13.65 -17.28
N VAL A 75 22.83 -12.60 -17.98
CA VAL A 75 22.34 -12.23 -19.32
C VAL A 75 22.38 -13.36 -20.36
N ASP A 76 23.43 -14.19 -20.34
CA ASP A 76 23.63 -15.27 -21.33
C ASP A 76 23.00 -16.62 -20.89
N THR A 77 22.10 -16.60 -19.91
CA THR A 77 21.51 -17.82 -19.34
C THR A 77 20.40 -18.36 -20.25
N ASP A 78 20.61 -19.55 -20.82
CA ASP A 78 19.58 -20.28 -21.55
C ASP A 78 18.64 -21.03 -20.60
N LEU A 79 17.34 -20.68 -20.65
CA LEU A 79 16.28 -21.29 -19.84
C LEU A 79 15.84 -22.69 -20.35
N LYS A 80 16.48 -23.20 -21.41
CA LYS A 80 16.32 -24.57 -21.95
C LYS A 80 14.89 -24.93 -22.35
N GLY A 81 14.10 -23.93 -22.74
CA GLY A 81 12.69 -24.09 -23.10
C GLY A 81 11.77 -24.49 -21.92
N LEU A 82 12.25 -24.40 -20.67
CA LEU A 82 11.44 -24.69 -19.48
C LEU A 82 10.43 -23.57 -19.16
N VAL A 83 10.67 -22.37 -19.68
CA VAL A 83 9.78 -21.21 -19.52
C VAL A 83 9.17 -20.88 -20.88
N GLN A 84 7.84 -21.01 -20.97
CA GLN A 84 7.07 -20.65 -22.15
C GLN A 84 6.76 -19.15 -22.13
N GLN A 85 6.69 -18.53 -23.32
CA GLN A 85 6.44 -17.10 -23.48
C GLN A 85 7.44 -16.24 -22.68
N ALA A 86 8.70 -16.72 -22.57
CA ALA A 86 9.72 -16.05 -21.78
C ALA A 86 10.11 -14.69 -22.40
N MET A 87 9.92 -13.62 -21.64
CA MET A 87 10.33 -12.27 -22.00
C MET A 87 11.42 -11.77 -21.05
N ALA A 88 12.65 -11.68 -21.55
CA ALA A 88 13.78 -11.12 -20.81
C ALA A 88 13.78 -9.59 -20.87
N ARG A 89 14.16 -8.95 -19.76
CA ARG A 89 14.33 -7.50 -19.68
C ARG A 89 15.70 -7.06 -20.16
N ARG A 90 15.84 -5.75 -20.39
CA ARG A 90 17.11 -5.12 -20.72
C ARG A 90 18.18 -5.48 -19.67
N PRO A 91 19.37 -5.95 -20.10
CA PRO A 91 20.49 -6.23 -19.21
C PRO A 91 20.93 -5.03 -18.38
N MET A 92 21.19 -5.26 -17.10
CA MET A 92 21.76 -4.28 -16.19
C MET A 92 23.04 -4.84 -15.56
N GLN A 93 24.21 -4.32 -15.94
CA GLN A 93 25.52 -4.78 -15.42
C GLN A 93 25.71 -6.31 -15.38
N GLY A 94 25.33 -7.02 -16.45
CA GLY A 94 25.53 -8.48 -16.57
C GLY A 94 24.45 -9.35 -15.91
N ILE A 95 23.44 -8.74 -15.28
CA ILE A 95 22.22 -9.42 -14.81
C ILE A 95 21.00 -9.03 -15.65
N THR A 96 20.00 -9.90 -15.68
CA THR A 96 18.67 -9.65 -16.24
C THR A 96 17.65 -10.48 -15.46
N TYR A 97 16.38 -10.27 -15.75
CA TYR A 97 15.32 -11.16 -15.32
C TYR A 97 14.33 -11.40 -16.46
N ALA A 98 13.70 -12.57 -16.45
CA ALA A 98 12.69 -12.95 -17.42
C ALA A 98 11.38 -13.34 -16.73
N THR A 99 10.25 -13.01 -17.36
CA THR A 99 8.93 -13.50 -16.94
C THR A 99 8.41 -14.47 -17.98
N GLY A 100 7.75 -15.53 -17.52
CA GLY A 100 7.03 -16.46 -18.38
C GLY A 100 6.32 -17.53 -17.58
N TRP A 101 5.89 -18.59 -18.25
CA TRP A 101 5.11 -19.67 -17.63
C TRP A 101 5.89 -20.97 -17.57
N THR A 102 5.90 -21.63 -16.41
CA THR A 102 6.50 -22.96 -16.22
C THR A 102 5.56 -23.89 -15.48
N LYS A 103 5.75 -25.20 -15.63
CA LYS A 103 5.00 -26.22 -14.89
C LYS A 103 5.57 -26.44 -13.49
N SER A 104 4.72 -26.85 -12.54
CA SER A 104 5.13 -27.27 -11.20
C SER A 104 6.32 -28.25 -11.23
N GLY A 105 6.25 -29.28 -12.09
CA GLY A 105 7.30 -30.31 -12.22
C GLY A 105 8.62 -29.85 -12.83
N ASP A 106 8.69 -28.65 -13.39
CA ASP A 106 9.90 -28.10 -14.03
C ASP A 106 10.61 -27.03 -13.18
N LEU A 107 9.97 -26.53 -12.11
CA LEU A 107 10.50 -25.48 -11.23
C LEU A 107 11.89 -25.80 -10.66
N THR A 108 12.09 -27.01 -10.13
CA THR A 108 13.39 -27.43 -9.56
C THR A 108 14.48 -27.54 -10.63
N LYS A 109 14.12 -27.96 -11.86
CA LYS A 109 15.07 -28.03 -12.98
C LYS A 109 15.48 -26.64 -13.45
N LEU A 110 14.51 -25.74 -13.56
CA LEU A 110 14.71 -24.33 -13.91
C LEU A 110 15.65 -23.65 -12.91
N ALA A 111 15.40 -23.82 -11.62
CA ALA A 111 16.29 -23.34 -10.55
C ALA A 111 17.70 -23.96 -10.61
N GLY A 112 17.81 -25.20 -11.07
CA GLY A 112 19.07 -25.91 -11.26
C GLY A 112 19.94 -25.39 -12.41
N ILE A 113 19.44 -24.52 -13.29
CA ILE A 113 20.22 -23.98 -14.40
C ILE A 113 21.37 -23.11 -13.88
N ALA A 114 22.56 -23.31 -14.44
CA ALA A 114 23.72 -22.46 -14.16
C ALA A 114 23.46 -21.04 -14.70
N GLY A 115 23.63 -20.04 -13.84
CA GLY A 115 23.31 -18.64 -14.16
C GLY A 115 21.95 -18.17 -13.65
N VAL A 116 21.04 -19.07 -13.27
CA VAL A 116 19.81 -18.70 -12.53
C VAL A 116 20.14 -18.48 -11.06
N PHE A 117 19.76 -17.32 -10.54
CA PHE A 117 20.00 -16.91 -9.15
C PHE A 117 18.76 -17.08 -8.28
N ALA A 118 17.57 -16.77 -8.82
CA ALA A 118 16.33 -16.89 -8.08
C ALA A 118 15.09 -17.05 -8.97
N LEU A 119 14.06 -17.70 -8.41
CA LEU A 119 12.72 -17.81 -8.97
C LEU A 119 11.70 -17.24 -7.99
N MET A 120 10.78 -16.45 -8.51
CA MET A 120 9.74 -15.75 -7.75
C MET A 120 8.38 -15.85 -8.43
N SER A 121 7.32 -15.64 -7.65
CA SER A 121 5.96 -15.49 -8.17
C SER A 121 5.57 -14.02 -8.18
N PRO A 122 4.92 -13.52 -9.25
CA PRO A 122 4.13 -12.28 -9.20
C PRO A 122 3.18 -12.18 -8.00
N GLU A 123 2.68 -13.33 -7.51
CA GLU A 123 1.76 -13.38 -6.37
C GLU A 123 2.41 -12.98 -5.04
N ASP A 124 3.73 -13.00 -4.96
CA ASP A 124 4.47 -12.62 -3.75
C ASP A 124 4.37 -11.09 -3.48
N PHE A 125 3.96 -10.30 -4.48
CA PHE A 125 3.79 -8.84 -4.38
C PHE A 125 2.36 -8.40 -4.00
N ARG A 126 1.48 -9.34 -3.65
CA ARG A 126 0.13 -9.00 -3.22
C ARG A 126 0.14 -8.39 -1.80
N PRO A 127 -0.64 -7.33 -1.55
CA PRO A 127 -0.86 -6.87 -0.18
C PRO A 127 -1.45 -7.98 0.70
N ILE A 128 -0.98 -8.08 1.93
CA ILE A 128 -1.54 -8.97 2.95
C ILE A 128 -2.45 -8.10 3.83
N ASP A 129 -3.75 -8.07 3.54
CA ASP A 129 -4.70 -7.28 4.32
C ASP A 129 -4.81 -7.89 5.74
N PRO A 130 -4.60 -7.10 6.81
CA PRO A 130 -4.72 -7.58 8.19
C PRO A 130 -6.19 -7.81 8.61
N ARG A 131 -7.16 -7.35 7.81
CA ARG A 131 -8.60 -7.54 8.01
C ARG A 131 -9.01 -8.89 7.42
N ASP A 132 -9.66 -9.68 8.28
CA ASP A 132 -10.42 -10.90 8.02
C ASP A 132 -10.02 -11.76 6.78
N PRO A 133 -9.27 -12.86 6.99
CA PRO A 133 -9.01 -13.86 5.95
C PRO A 133 -10.28 -14.46 5.31
N GLU A 134 -11.45 -14.41 5.97
CA GLU A 134 -12.73 -14.81 5.35
C GLU A 134 -13.18 -13.86 4.24
N MET A 135 -12.84 -12.57 4.31
CA MET A 135 -13.11 -11.61 3.21
C MET A 135 -12.16 -11.77 2.02
N GLN A 136 -10.94 -12.30 2.24
CA GLN A 136 -9.95 -12.51 1.17
C GLN A 136 -10.12 -13.87 0.46
N SER A 137 -10.57 -14.90 1.16
CA SER A 137 -10.64 -16.28 0.63
C SER A 137 -11.91 -16.57 -0.19
N SER A 138 -12.82 -15.61 -0.34
CA SER A 138 -14.15 -15.85 -0.88
C SER A 138 -14.65 -14.79 -1.86
N GLN A 139 -13.80 -13.97 -2.46
CA GLN A 139 -14.23 -13.11 -3.58
C GLN A 139 -14.31 -13.95 -4.86
N PRO A 140 -15.51 -14.37 -5.32
CA PRO A 140 -15.66 -14.86 -6.68
C PRO A 140 -15.07 -13.83 -7.65
N GLY A 141 -14.43 -14.29 -8.73
CA GLY A 141 -13.98 -13.37 -9.79
C GLY A 141 -15.10 -12.38 -10.16
N PRO A 142 -14.79 -11.15 -10.55
CA PRO A 142 -15.70 -10.01 -10.50
C PRO A 142 -17.04 -10.27 -11.22
N ILE A 143 -17.03 -11.01 -12.35
CA ILE A 143 -18.25 -11.42 -13.06
C ILE A 143 -19.13 -12.37 -12.23
N LYS A 144 -18.53 -13.34 -11.53
CA LYS A 144 -19.25 -14.25 -10.63
C LYS A 144 -19.85 -13.50 -9.43
N ALA A 145 -19.21 -12.42 -8.97
CA ALA A 145 -19.76 -11.53 -7.94
C ALA A 145 -20.89 -10.65 -8.49
N LEU A 146 -20.76 -10.18 -9.73
CA LEU A 146 -21.69 -9.27 -10.40
C LEU A 146 -23.00 -9.92 -10.86
N LEU A 147 -22.93 -11.17 -11.36
CA LEU A 147 -24.08 -11.95 -11.83
C LEU A 147 -25.28 -11.96 -10.87
N PRO A 148 -25.13 -12.34 -9.58
CA PRO A 148 -26.24 -12.34 -8.63
C PRO A 148 -26.79 -10.93 -8.33
N ILE A 149 -25.96 -9.90 -8.43
CA ILE A 149 -26.34 -8.50 -8.17
C ILE A 149 -27.20 -7.96 -9.33
N LYS A 150 -26.77 -8.18 -10.58
CA LYS A 150 -27.60 -7.79 -11.75
C LYS A 150 -28.94 -8.52 -11.77
N ALA A 151 -28.97 -9.77 -11.32
CA ALA A 151 -30.22 -10.55 -11.20
C ALA A 151 -31.18 -9.99 -10.14
N SER A 152 -30.67 -9.35 -9.08
CA SER A 152 -31.50 -8.82 -7.99
C SER A 152 -31.94 -7.36 -8.19
N LEU A 153 -31.08 -6.50 -8.75
CA LEU A 153 -31.34 -5.07 -8.89
C LEU A 153 -31.84 -4.65 -10.27
N GLY A 154 -31.61 -5.46 -11.32
CA GLY A 154 -31.68 -4.98 -12.70
C GLY A 154 -30.50 -4.06 -13.04
N ALA A 155 -30.48 -3.52 -14.26
CA ALA A 155 -29.47 -2.54 -14.67
C ALA A 155 -29.71 -1.20 -13.95
N VAL A 156 -28.68 -0.63 -13.33
CA VAL A 156 -28.79 0.68 -12.70
C VAL A 156 -28.62 1.76 -13.77
N GLN A 157 -29.66 2.53 -14.03
CA GLN A 157 -29.61 3.59 -15.03
C GLN A 157 -28.95 4.83 -14.43
N LEU A 158 -27.86 5.30 -15.04
CA LEU A 158 -27.26 6.57 -14.68
C LEU A 158 -28.11 7.70 -15.27
N THR A 159 -28.42 8.71 -14.46
CA THR A 159 -29.18 9.89 -14.89
C THR A 159 -28.31 11.14 -14.83
N LYS A 160 -28.41 12.00 -15.83
CA LYS A 160 -27.67 13.28 -15.85
C LYS A 160 -28.29 14.24 -14.84
N ALA A 161 -27.49 14.73 -13.90
CA ALA A 161 -27.91 15.80 -13.01
C ALA A 161 -27.46 17.17 -13.52
N THR A 162 -28.30 18.19 -13.30
CA THR A 162 -27.90 19.59 -13.58
C THR A 162 -26.77 19.97 -12.64
N ALA A 163 -25.67 20.48 -13.18
CA ALA A 163 -24.53 20.93 -12.43
C ALA A 163 -24.96 22.04 -11.46
N GLN A 164 -24.96 21.75 -10.17
CA GLN A 164 -24.98 22.81 -9.17
C GLN A 164 -23.57 23.33 -9.03
N ALA A 165 -23.37 24.62 -9.30
CA ALA A 165 -22.11 25.28 -8.97
C ALA A 165 -22.01 25.36 -7.44
N GLN A 166 -21.55 24.30 -6.78
CA GLN A 166 -21.03 24.42 -5.43
C GLN A 166 -19.57 24.87 -5.57
N ALA A 167 -19.30 26.10 -5.13
CA ALA A 167 -17.94 26.44 -4.77
C ALA A 167 -17.58 25.51 -3.61
N ALA A 168 -16.58 24.65 -3.80
CA ALA A 168 -15.93 24.00 -2.66
C ALA A 168 -15.53 25.13 -1.70
N GLU A 169 -16.19 25.22 -0.53
CA GLU A 169 -15.68 26.08 0.53
C GLU A 169 -14.26 25.59 0.83
N ALA A 170 -13.32 26.53 0.99
CA ALA A 170 -11.97 26.17 1.36
C ALA A 170 -12.03 25.34 2.64
N ALA A 171 -11.73 24.05 2.53
CA ALA A 171 -11.71 23.15 3.67
C ALA A 171 -10.82 23.77 4.76
N GLY A 172 -11.36 23.85 5.98
CA GLY A 172 -10.52 24.14 7.15
C GLY A 172 -9.41 23.10 7.26
N LEU A 173 -8.34 23.39 8.00
CA LEU A 173 -7.33 22.35 8.26
C LEU A 173 -8.00 21.16 8.96
N PRO A 174 -7.73 19.91 8.51
CA PRO A 174 -8.33 18.74 9.13
C PRO A 174 -7.90 18.67 10.61
N PRO A 175 -8.82 18.36 11.53
CA PRO A 175 -8.49 18.14 12.93
C PRO A 175 -7.66 16.86 13.12
N ASP A 176 -7.17 16.66 14.34
CA ASP A 176 -6.36 15.49 14.75
C ASP A 176 -6.99 14.12 14.42
N TRP A 177 -8.30 14.09 14.15
CA TRP A 177 -9.03 12.90 13.75
C TRP A 177 -8.58 12.25 12.44
N TYR A 178 -7.92 12.98 11.54
CA TYR A 178 -7.56 12.52 10.18
C TYR A 178 -6.12 12.06 10.04
N GLY A 179 -5.32 12.16 11.11
CA GLY A 179 -4.00 11.54 11.20
C GLY A 179 -2.89 12.41 10.62
N VAL A 180 -3.13 13.02 9.46
CA VAL A 180 -2.21 13.99 8.83
C VAL A 180 -1.82 15.13 9.78
N ALA A 181 -2.74 15.62 10.61
CA ALA A 181 -2.47 16.63 11.62
C ALA A 181 -1.55 16.11 12.75
N ARG A 182 -1.74 14.86 13.20
CA ARG A 182 -0.89 14.23 14.23
C ARG A 182 0.53 13.96 13.75
N MET A 183 0.69 13.70 12.46
CA MET A 183 2.00 13.58 11.82
C MET A 183 2.60 14.94 11.45
N GLY A 184 1.99 16.07 11.84
CA GLY A 184 2.52 17.42 11.63
C GLY A 184 2.36 17.96 10.20
N ALA A 185 1.62 17.29 9.32
CA ALA A 185 1.50 17.68 7.91
C ALA A 185 0.83 19.05 7.75
N THR A 186 -0.23 19.34 8.53
CA THR A 186 -0.92 20.63 8.49
C THR A 186 -0.01 21.82 8.83
N ALA A 187 0.97 21.62 9.73
CA ALA A 187 1.97 22.64 10.08
C ALA A 187 3.01 22.82 8.96
N ALA A 188 3.39 21.75 8.26
CA ALA A 188 4.22 21.84 7.06
C ALA A 188 3.49 22.57 5.90
N TRP A 189 2.21 22.25 5.70
CA TRP A 189 1.36 22.89 4.67
C TRP A 189 1.20 24.39 4.92
N ALA A 190 1.01 24.79 6.19
CA ALA A 190 0.93 26.20 6.59
C ALA A 190 2.21 26.99 6.27
N ARG A 191 3.35 26.30 6.12
CA ARG A 191 4.64 26.87 5.69
C ARG A 191 4.89 26.75 4.18
N GLY A 192 3.93 26.22 3.41
CA GLY A 192 3.99 26.12 1.95
C GLY A 192 4.56 24.81 1.41
N PHE A 193 4.88 23.84 2.27
CA PHE A 193 5.33 22.52 1.83
C PHE A 193 4.14 21.57 1.73
N LYS A 194 3.68 21.25 0.52
CA LYS A 194 2.57 20.31 0.27
C LYS A 194 2.89 19.23 -0.77
N GLY A 195 4.14 19.14 -1.20
CA GLY A 195 4.62 18.15 -2.17
C GLY A 195 4.77 18.68 -3.60
N GLN A 196 4.61 19.99 -3.81
CA GLN A 196 4.64 20.58 -5.15
C GLN A 196 5.93 20.24 -5.90
N GLY A 197 5.78 19.75 -7.14
CA GLY A 197 6.87 19.42 -8.05
C GLY A 197 7.59 18.11 -7.74
N VAL A 198 7.05 17.29 -6.82
CA VAL A 198 7.56 15.96 -6.49
C VAL A 198 6.62 14.89 -7.06
N ILE A 199 7.19 13.86 -7.66
CA ILE A 199 6.50 12.67 -8.15
C ILE A 199 6.70 11.52 -7.16
N ILE A 200 5.60 10.93 -6.70
CA ILE A 200 5.54 9.71 -5.90
C ILE A 200 5.12 8.57 -6.82
N SER A 201 5.91 7.51 -6.93
CA SER A 201 5.50 6.28 -7.57
C SER A 201 4.75 5.41 -6.57
N ASP A 202 3.44 5.27 -6.76
CA ASP A 202 2.60 4.38 -5.97
C ASP A 202 2.51 3.03 -6.67
N VAL A 203 3.08 1.99 -6.06
CA VAL A 203 3.11 0.63 -6.62
C VAL A 203 2.18 -0.25 -5.80
N ASP A 204 0.98 -0.48 -6.33
CA ASP A 204 -0.07 -1.22 -5.62
C ASP A 204 -1.06 -1.89 -6.61
N SER A 205 -2.31 -2.16 -6.21
CA SER A 205 -3.31 -2.87 -6.99
C SER A 205 -3.90 -2.08 -8.15
N GLY A 206 -3.55 -0.80 -8.27
CA GLY A 206 -4.20 0.18 -9.14
C GLY A 206 -4.41 1.49 -8.37
N ALA A 207 -5.13 2.45 -8.97
CA ALA A 207 -5.62 3.64 -8.26
C ALA A 207 -6.77 4.25 -9.06
N ASP A 208 -7.92 4.45 -8.44
CA ASP A 208 -9.06 5.10 -9.08
C ASP A 208 -8.85 6.63 -9.12
N PHE A 209 -8.12 7.12 -10.13
CA PHE A 209 -7.94 8.57 -10.36
C PHE A 209 -9.21 9.31 -10.74
N GLY A 210 -10.30 8.60 -11.06
CA GLY A 210 -11.61 9.22 -11.18
C GLY A 210 -12.21 9.59 -9.81
N HIS A 211 -11.65 9.10 -8.70
CA HIS A 211 -12.12 9.47 -7.38
C HIS A 211 -11.96 10.99 -7.14
N PRO A 212 -12.96 11.71 -6.58
CA PRO A 212 -12.93 13.17 -6.43
C PRO A 212 -11.70 13.73 -5.71
N ASP A 213 -11.17 12.98 -4.74
CA ASP A 213 -9.94 13.36 -4.03
C ASP A 213 -8.68 13.32 -4.92
N LEU A 214 -8.72 12.56 -6.00
CA LEU A 214 -7.59 12.32 -6.91
C LEU A 214 -7.79 12.96 -8.32
N ASP A 215 -9.02 13.35 -8.68
CA ASP A 215 -9.35 13.81 -10.04
C ASP A 215 -9.12 15.33 -10.28
N GLU A 216 -9.27 15.79 -11.52
CA GLU A 216 -9.39 17.21 -11.82
C GLU A 216 -10.66 17.81 -11.20
N GLN A 217 -10.61 19.08 -10.82
CA GLN A 217 -11.76 19.76 -10.22
C GLN A 217 -12.32 20.84 -11.14
N TRP A 218 -13.65 20.87 -11.27
CA TRP A 218 -14.36 21.96 -11.93
C TRP A 218 -14.67 23.04 -10.89
N GLN A 219 -14.00 24.19 -10.99
CA GLN A 219 -14.17 25.28 -10.03
C GLN A 219 -14.34 26.61 -10.77
N ASN A 220 -15.25 27.47 -10.28
CA ASN A 220 -15.47 28.82 -10.84
C ASN A 220 -15.68 28.84 -12.37
N ASN A 221 -16.46 27.89 -12.89
CA ASN A 221 -16.70 27.70 -14.33
C ASN A 221 -15.42 27.45 -15.17
N THR A 222 -14.36 26.93 -14.55
CA THR A 222 -13.10 26.61 -15.21
C THR A 222 -12.55 25.29 -14.70
N TRP A 223 -11.91 24.52 -15.59
CA TRP A 223 -11.15 23.34 -15.20
C TRP A 223 -9.86 23.74 -14.48
N VAL A 224 -9.71 23.27 -13.24
CA VAL A 224 -8.41 23.20 -12.60
C VAL A 224 -7.81 21.85 -13.02
N LYS A 225 -6.99 21.88 -14.09
CA LYS A 225 -6.27 20.72 -14.65
C LYS A 225 -5.15 20.26 -13.70
N ASP A 226 -5.54 19.80 -12.53
CA ASP A 226 -4.65 19.47 -11.41
C ASP A 226 -5.04 18.14 -10.75
N GLY A 227 -5.32 17.13 -11.56
CA GLY A 227 -5.45 15.74 -11.09
C GLY A 227 -4.17 15.23 -10.43
N ALA A 228 -4.28 14.23 -9.56
CA ALA A 228 -3.18 13.72 -8.75
C ALA A 228 -2.15 12.92 -9.56
N TRP A 229 -2.44 12.52 -10.80
CA TRP A 229 -1.49 11.79 -11.65
C TRP A 229 -0.36 12.68 -12.17
N ALA A 230 0.83 12.10 -12.29
CA ALA A 230 1.96 12.70 -12.99
C ALA A 230 1.78 12.58 -14.50
N ARG A 231 2.45 13.46 -15.25
CA ARG A 231 2.48 13.43 -16.72
C ARG A 231 3.92 13.45 -17.19
N VAL A 232 4.16 12.94 -18.40
CA VAL A 232 5.44 13.09 -19.08
C VAL A 232 5.63 14.56 -19.44
N MET A 233 6.57 15.22 -18.78
CA MET A 233 6.83 16.65 -18.97
C MET A 233 8.02 16.95 -19.87
N ASP A 234 8.80 15.93 -20.28
CA ASP A 234 9.86 16.11 -21.26
C ASP A 234 9.27 16.35 -22.66
N LEU A 235 9.57 17.54 -23.21
CA LEU A 235 9.14 17.95 -24.55
C LEU A 235 9.75 17.13 -25.68
N THR A 236 10.82 16.38 -25.41
CA THR A 236 11.47 15.52 -26.42
C THR A 236 10.91 14.10 -26.44
N SER A 237 10.19 13.70 -25.39
CA SER A 237 9.54 12.40 -25.29
C SER A 237 8.37 12.30 -26.28
N PRO A 238 8.24 11.20 -27.03
CA PRO A 238 7.07 10.95 -27.87
C PRO A 238 5.78 10.82 -27.05
N TYR A 239 5.89 10.63 -25.74
CA TYR A 239 4.78 10.48 -24.82
C TYR A 239 4.42 11.79 -24.09
N TYR A 240 4.99 12.93 -24.49
CA TYR A 240 4.74 14.23 -23.85
C TYR A 240 3.25 14.52 -23.62
N GLY A 241 2.92 14.91 -22.39
CA GLY A 241 1.58 15.26 -21.92
C GLY A 241 0.71 14.08 -21.51
N TRP A 242 1.08 12.84 -21.82
CA TRP A 242 0.36 11.65 -21.37
C TRP A 242 0.60 11.38 -19.88
N PRO A 243 -0.40 10.82 -19.15
CA PRO A 243 -0.21 10.37 -17.77
C PRO A 243 0.89 9.32 -17.62
N LEU A 244 1.60 9.35 -16.50
CA LEU A 244 2.58 8.32 -16.11
C LEU A 244 1.85 7.21 -15.34
N ALA A 245 1.59 6.09 -16.02
CA ALA A 245 1.03 4.89 -15.41
C ALA A 245 1.54 3.61 -16.11
N TYR A 246 1.86 2.56 -15.37
CA TYR A 246 2.40 1.34 -15.96
C TYR A 246 1.86 0.07 -15.30
N GLU A 247 1.20 -0.76 -16.12
CA GLU A 247 0.70 -2.08 -15.75
C GLU A 247 1.58 -3.15 -16.41
N PRO A 248 2.58 -3.71 -15.70
CA PRO A 248 3.59 -4.58 -16.29
C PRO A 248 3.04 -5.92 -16.78
N VAL A 249 1.91 -6.41 -16.24
CA VAL A 249 1.35 -7.69 -16.65
C VAL A 249 0.73 -7.59 -18.04
N SER A 250 0.00 -6.51 -18.32
CA SER A 250 -0.57 -6.18 -19.63
C SER A 250 0.50 -5.91 -20.66
N ALA A 251 1.55 -5.15 -20.29
CA ALA A 251 2.71 -4.97 -21.14
C ALA A 251 3.36 -6.33 -21.49
N TYR A 252 3.56 -7.21 -20.50
CA TYR A 252 4.07 -8.55 -20.74
C TYR A 252 3.15 -9.37 -21.64
N ILE A 253 1.83 -9.40 -21.39
CA ILE A 253 0.85 -10.15 -22.20
C ILE A 253 0.91 -9.66 -23.66
N TYR A 254 0.82 -8.36 -23.88
CA TYR A 254 0.85 -7.78 -25.22
C TYR A 254 2.14 -8.14 -25.98
N LEU A 255 3.29 -8.02 -25.33
CA LEU A 255 4.58 -8.31 -25.96
C LEU A 255 4.83 -9.81 -26.17
N ALA A 256 4.39 -10.66 -25.23
CA ALA A 256 4.67 -12.09 -25.24
C ALA A 256 3.68 -12.91 -26.08
N THR A 257 2.43 -12.45 -26.19
CA THR A 257 1.35 -13.17 -26.88
C THR A 257 0.74 -12.41 -28.06
N GLY A 258 0.93 -11.08 -28.11
CA GLY A 258 0.24 -10.22 -29.09
C GLY A 258 -1.22 -9.98 -28.75
N GLU A 259 -1.68 -10.40 -27.56
CA GLU A 259 -3.07 -10.26 -27.13
C GLU A 259 -3.26 -9.03 -26.24
N ALA A 260 -4.46 -8.47 -26.29
CA ALA A 260 -4.98 -7.47 -25.36
C ALA A 260 -6.44 -7.83 -25.03
N LEU A 261 -7.09 -7.05 -24.18
CA LEU A 261 -8.47 -7.32 -23.78
C LEU A 261 -9.43 -7.10 -24.94
N SER A 262 -10.22 -8.12 -25.26
CA SER A 262 -11.27 -8.07 -26.26
C SER A 262 -12.39 -9.06 -25.92
N PRO A 263 -13.59 -8.93 -26.53
CA PRO A 263 -14.63 -9.95 -26.38
C PRO A 263 -14.15 -11.36 -26.76
N ASP A 264 -13.28 -11.46 -27.76
CA ASP A 264 -12.75 -12.75 -28.23
C ASP A 264 -11.75 -13.35 -27.23
N THR A 265 -10.89 -12.54 -26.59
CA THR A 265 -9.93 -13.05 -25.59
C THR A 265 -10.62 -13.51 -24.31
N LEU A 266 -11.69 -12.82 -23.90
CA LEU A 266 -12.57 -13.26 -22.81
C LEU A 266 -13.35 -14.54 -23.16
N TYR A 267 -13.94 -14.62 -24.36
CA TYR A 267 -14.69 -15.79 -24.81
C TYR A 267 -13.81 -17.05 -24.87
N ASN A 268 -12.58 -16.92 -25.38
CA ASN A 268 -11.64 -18.03 -25.51
C ASN A 268 -10.87 -18.34 -24.21
N GLY A 269 -10.94 -17.46 -23.20
CA GLY A 269 -10.18 -17.61 -21.95
C GLY A 269 -8.65 -17.55 -22.15
N THR A 270 -8.20 -16.72 -23.11
CA THR A 270 -6.77 -16.51 -23.42
C THR A 270 -6.11 -15.49 -22.49
N SER A 271 -4.80 -15.29 -22.59
CA SER A 271 -4.06 -14.39 -21.68
C SER A 271 -4.54 -12.94 -21.77
N GLY A 272 -4.97 -12.48 -22.96
CA GLY A 272 -5.55 -11.15 -23.14
C GLY A 272 -6.75 -10.81 -22.24
N ALA A 273 -7.47 -11.82 -21.74
CA ALA A 273 -8.59 -11.64 -20.80
C ALA A 273 -8.20 -10.99 -19.47
N SER A 274 -6.92 -11.02 -19.09
CA SER A 274 -6.40 -10.41 -17.86
C SER A 274 -5.72 -9.06 -18.10
N SER A 275 -5.79 -8.51 -19.31
CA SER A 275 -5.15 -7.24 -19.66
C SER A 275 -6.02 -6.04 -19.33
N TRP A 276 -5.38 -4.93 -18.95
CA TRP A 276 -5.97 -3.59 -18.84
C TRP A 276 -5.78 -2.77 -20.13
N TYR A 277 -5.18 -3.35 -21.15
CA TYR A 277 -5.08 -2.73 -22.47
C TYR A 277 -6.26 -3.22 -23.29
N SER A 278 -7.06 -2.30 -23.81
CA SER A 278 -8.19 -2.62 -24.67
C SER A 278 -7.70 -2.79 -26.11
N ASP A 279 -7.91 -3.96 -26.69
CA ASP A 279 -7.82 -4.17 -28.13
C ASP A 279 -8.93 -3.35 -28.79
N THR A 280 -8.52 -2.39 -29.62
CA THR A 280 -9.41 -1.50 -30.37
C THR A 280 -9.13 -1.59 -31.88
N SER A 281 -8.45 -2.65 -32.32
CA SER A 281 -8.12 -2.88 -33.73
C SER A 281 -9.32 -3.14 -34.64
N ALA A 282 -10.49 -3.45 -34.06
CA ALA A 282 -11.72 -3.60 -34.81
C ALA A 282 -12.25 -2.24 -35.27
N VAL A 283 -12.40 -2.06 -36.59
CA VAL A 283 -12.94 -0.83 -37.19
C VAL A 283 -14.38 -1.04 -37.63
N VAL A 284 -15.25 -0.08 -37.27
CA VAL A 284 -16.64 0.00 -37.72
C VAL A 284 -16.90 1.32 -38.44
N HIS A 285 -17.99 1.36 -39.21
CA HIS A 285 -18.42 2.56 -39.91
C HIS A 285 -19.82 2.96 -39.46
N ARG A 286 -20.00 4.26 -39.28
CA ARG A 286 -21.27 4.86 -38.93
C ARG A 286 -22.26 4.75 -40.10
N SER A 287 -23.40 4.13 -39.86
CA SER A 287 -24.48 4.00 -40.84
C SER A 287 -25.19 5.33 -41.11
N ALA A 288 -26.05 5.38 -42.12
CA ALA A 288 -26.91 6.54 -42.38
C ALA A 288 -27.88 6.84 -41.21
N ALA A 289 -28.22 5.84 -40.39
CA ALA A 289 -29.00 6.01 -39.18
C ALA A 289 -28.17 6.48 -37.98
N GLY A 290 -26.86 6.71 -38.16
CA GLY A 290 -25.95 7.14 -37.10
C GLY A 290 -25.48 6.02 -36.17
N THR A 291 -25.64 4.76 -36.58
CA THR A 291 -25.36 3.59 -35.73
C THR A 291 -24.28 2.68 -36.30
N ALA A 292 -23.69 1.84 -35.46
CA ALA A 292 -22.84 0.72 -35.87
C ALA A 292 -23.11 -0.50 -34.98
N VAL A 293 -22.79 -1.69 -35.49
CA VAL A 293 -22.87 -2.93 -34.72
C VAL A 293 -21.50 -3.21 -34.09
N ILE A 294 -21.46 -3.31 -32.77
CA ILE A 294 -20.25 -3.60 -31.99
C ILE A 294 -20.40 -4.98 -31.36
N LYS A 295 -19.31 -5.77 -31.45
CA LYS A 295 -19.21 -7.08 -30.82
C LYS A 295 -18.99 -6.90 -29.31
N GLN A 296 -19.73 -7.63 -28.51
CA GLN A 296 -19.72 -7.60 -27.05
C GLN A 296 -19.69 -9.03 -26.49
N ILE A 297 -19.57 -9.14 -25.17
CA ILE A 297 -19.62 -10.41 -24.44
C ILE A 297 -20.74 -10.42 -23.39
N THR A 298 -21.39 -11.57 -23.26
CA THR A 298 -22.41 -11.85 -22.25
C THR A 298 -22.09 -13.13 -21.49
N TYR A 299 -22.72 -13.31 -20.32
CA TYR A 299 -22.59 -14.48 -19.49
C TYR A 299 -23.96 -15.03 -19.12
N ASP A 300 -24.11 -16.37 -19.16
CA ASP A 300 -25.28 -17.04 -18.61
C ASP A 300 -25.21 -17.15 -17.07
N ALA A 301 -26.28 -17.66 -16.45
CA ALA A 301 -26.33 -17.84 -14.99
C ALA A 301 -25.30 -18.84 -14.44
N ALA A 302 -24.68 -19.65 -15.30
CA ALA A 302 -23.60 -20.58 -14.95
C ALA A 302 -22.20 -19.99 -15.25
N ASN A 303 -22.13 -18.68 -15.56
CA ASN A 303 -20.91 -17.96 -15.90
C ASN A 303 -20.20 -18.48 -17.17
N ASN A 304 -20.96 -19.00 -18.12
CA ASN A 304 -20.42 -19.35 -19.45
C ASN A 304 -20.48 -18.13 -20.37
N PRO A 305 -19.36 -17.73 -20.99
CA PRO A 305 -19.34 -16.59 -21.90
C PRO A 305 -20.01 -16.91 -23.25
N SER A 306 -20.59 -15.89 -23.88
CA SER A 306 -21.07 -15.93 -25.27
C SER A 306 -20.85 -14.58 -25.94
N LEU A 307 -20.56 -14.60 -27.24
CA LEU A 307 -20.41 -13.38 -28.04
C LEU A 307 -21.78 -12.91 -28.53
N ILE A 308 -22.02 -11.60 -28.44
CA ILE A 308 -23.24 -10.96 -28.92
C ILE A 308 -22.92 -9.70 -29.71
N ASN A 309 -23.87 -9.29 -30.55
CA ASN A 309 -23.77 -8.06 -31.33
C ASN A 309 -24.80 -7.06 -30.84
N LYS A 310 -24.36 -5.82 -30.61
CA LYS A 310 -25.21 -4.73 -30.14
C LYS A 310 -25.10 -3.54 -31.06
N THR A 311 -26.23 -2.87 -31.29
CA THR A 311 -26.26 -1.65 -32.11
C THR A 311 -26.05 -0.46 -31.19
N TYR A 312 -24.98 0.29 -31.44
CA TYR A 312 -24.64 1.51 -30.73
C TYR A 312 -24.91 2.72 -31.62
N TYR A 313 -25.32 3.84 -31.02
CA TYR A 313 -25.31 5.14 -31.67
C TYR A 313 -23.91 5.76 -31.57
N LEU A 314 -23.38 6.21 -32.70
CA LEU A 314 -22.04 6.79 -32.77
C LEU A 314 -22.15 8.31 -32.98
N PRO A 315 -21.27 9.11 -32.34
CA PRO A 315 -21.16 10.54 -32.61
C PRO A 315 -20.70 10.74 -34.06
N ASN A 316 -21.09 11.86 -34.67
CA ASN A 316 -20.62 12.22 -36.02
C ASN A 316 -19.32 13.03 -35.97
N THR A 317 -18.30 12.51 -35.28
CA THR A 317 -17.09 13.27 -34.94
C THR A 317 -15.81 12.74 -35.56
N SER A 318 -15.78 11.50 -36.07
CA SER A 318 -14.61 10.99 -36.81
C SER A 318 -14.40 11.77 -38.11
N LEU A 319 -13.20 12.30 -38.31
CA LEU A 319 -12.83 13.01 -39.54
C LEU A 319 -12.43 12.04 -40.67
N SER A 320 -11.93 10.85 -40.37
CA SER A 320 -11.65 9.81 -41.38
C SER A 320 -12.88 8.98 -41.75
N GLY A 321 -13.89 8.92 -40.89
CA GLY A 321 -15.04 8.02 -41.02
C GLY A 321 -14.80 6.60 -40.49
N ASN A 322 -13.63 6.35 -39.89
CA ASN A 322 -13.24 5.10 -39.25
C ASN A 322 -13.39 5.22 -37.73
N TYR A 323 -14.11 4.29 -37.12
CA TYR A 323 -14.29 4.22 -35.68
C TYR A 323 -13.69 2.93 -35.15
N HIS A 324 -12.76 3.03 -34.22
CA HIS A 324 -12.14 1.87 -33.59
C HIS A 324 -12.96 1.48 -32.36
N VAL A 325 -13.16 0.19 -32.13
CA VAL A 325 -14.05 -0.30 -31.05
C VAL A 325 -13.41 -1.41 -30.23
N GLY A 326 -13.71 -1.40 -28.93
CA GLY A 326 -13.25 -2.39 -27.96
C GLY A 326 -14.15 -2.46 -26.73
N ILE A 327 -13.61 -2.99 -25.64
CA ILE A 327 -14.28 -3.05 -24.33
C ILE A 327 -13.37 -2.55 -23.21
N HIS A 328 -13.95 -1.98 -22.16
CA HIS A 328 -13.24 -1.47 -20.99
C HIS A 328 -12.85 -2.61 -20.04
N PRO A 329 -11.71 -2.56 -19.33
CA PRO A 329 -11.27 -3.65 -18.42
C PRO A 329 -12.03 -3.78 -17.10
N ASP A 330 -12.69 -2.73 -16.63
CA ASP A 330 -13.51 -2.80 -15.42
C ASP A 330 -14.88 -3.42 -15.70
N SER A 331 -15.07 -4.66 -15.27
CA SER A 331 -16.36 -5.34 -15.37
C SER A 331 -17.42 -4.76 -14.43
N LEU A 332 -17.04 -3.97 -13.40
CA LEU A 332 -18.02 -3.34 -12.51
C LEU A 332 -18.85 -2.26 -13.21
N LEU A 333 -18.36 -1.66 -14.30
CA LEU A 333 -19.17 -0.82 -15.18
C LEU A 333 -20.38 -1.58 -15.76
N GLY A 334 -20.29 -2.91 -15.82
CA GLY A 334 -21.41 -3.80 -16.15
C GLY A 334 -22.64 -3.61 -15.27
N LEU A 335 -22.54 -3.02 -14.06
CA LEU A 335 -23.68 -2.65 -13.22
C LEU A 335 -24.65 -1.68 -13.91
N TYR A 336 -24.10 -0.80 -14.75
CA TYR A 336 -24.83 0.25 -15.44
C TYR A 336 -25.31 -0.18 -16.83
N GLN A 337 -24.70 -1.24 -17.37
CA GLN A 337 -25.01 -1.76 -18.70
C GLN A 337 -26.33 -2.55 -18.74
N PRO A 338 -26.97 -2.66 -19.92
CA PRO A 338 -28.10 -3.55 -20.16
C PRO A 338 -27.89 -4.96 -19.60
N ALA A 339 -28.99 -5.66 -19.27
CA ALA A 339 -28.93 -6.93 -18.54
C ALA A 339 -28.04 -8.01 -19.18
N ASP A 340 -27.86 -7.97 -20.49
CA ASP A 340 -27.04 -8.91 -21.26
C ASP A 340 -25.61 -8.41 -21.55
N LEU A 341 -25.19 -7.27 -21.01
CA LEU A 341 -23.84 -6.71 -21.16
C LEU A 341 -23.12 -6.61 -19.80
N TYR A 342 -21.83 -6.95 -19.79
CA TYR A 342 -21.02 -7.02 -18.55
C TYR A 342 -19.76 -6.15 -18.59
N TYR A 343 -19.47 -5.57 -19.75
CA TYR A 343 -18.36 -4.66 -19.96
C TYR A 343 -18.87 -3.45 -20.73
N ALA A 344 -18.36 -2.26 -20.41
CA ALA A 344 -18.64 -1.04 -21.16
C ALA A 344 -17.93 -1.09 -22.53
N ALA A 345 -18.60 -0.58 -23.56
CA ALA A 345 -18.02 -0.47 -24.89
C ALA A 345 -17.04 0.72 -24.94
N VAL A 346 -15.97 0.58 -25.71
CA VAL A 346 -14.97 1.63 -25.96
C VAL A 346 -15.01 2.01 -27.43
N LEU A 347 -14.98 3.31 -27.73
CA LEU A 347 -14.92 3.87 -29.09
C LEU A 347 -13.75 4.86 -29.20
N VAL A 348 -12.83 4.65 -30.14
CA VAL A 348 -11.71 5.56 -30.39
C VAL A 348 -11.94 6.33 -31.69
N VAL A 349 -11.74 7.65 -31.64
CA VAL A 349 -12.14 8.60 -32.68
C VAL A 349 -11.03 9.63 -32.94
N ASP A 350 -10.89 10.02 -34.20
CA ASP A 350 -9.96 11.02 -34.72
C ASP A 350 -10.65 12.38 -34.94
N GLU A 351 -10.94 13.09 -33.84
CA GLU A 351 -11.79 14.29 -33.89
C GLU A 351 -11.07 15.55 -34.35
N THR A 352 -9.76 15.64 -34.12
CA THR A 352 -8.98 16.85 -34.45
C THR A 352 -8.31 16.76 -35.81
N THR A 353 -7.78 15.59 -36.17
CA THR A 353 -7.08 15.37 -37.45
C THR A 353 -7.40 13.98 -37.98
N ALA A 354 -7.86 13.90 -39.24
CA ALA A 354 -8.19 12.63 -39.86
C ALA A 354 -7.00 11.65 -39.83
N GLY A 355 -7.22 10.47 -39.26
CA GLY A 355 -6.18 9.46 -39.05
C GLY A 355 -5.23 9.75 -37.89
N VAL A 356 -5.56 10.64 -36.95
CA VAL A 356 -4.87 10.80 -35.67
C VAL A 356 -5.89 10.61 -34.56
N TYR A 357 -5.90 9.43 -33.94
CA TYR A 357 -6.86 9.09 -32.89
C TYR A 357 -6.49 9.79 -31.59
N ASP A 358 -7.36 10.68 -31.13
CA ASP A 358 -7.09 11.61 -30.02
C ASP A 358 -8.17 11.61 -28.93
N THR A 359 -9.28 10.92 -29.19
CA THR A 359 -10.47 10.92 -28.34
C THR A 359 -10.96 9.50 -28.15
N VAL A 360 -11.31 9.15 -26.92
CA VAL A 360 -11.95 7.88 -26.56
C VAL A 360 -13.31 8.16 -25.92
N TYR A 361 -14.31 7.34 -26.20
CA TYR A 361 -15.60 7.31 -25.51
C TYR A 361 -15.78 5.96 -24.81
N VAL A 362 -16.36 5.97 -23.62
CA VAL A 362 -16.71 4.77 -22.86
C VAL A 362 -18.20 4.81 -22.54
N ASP A 363 -19.00 3.89 -23.11
CA ASP A 363 -20.43 3.80 -22.78
C ASP A 363 -20.58 3.25 -21.35
N TRP A 364 -20.47 4.13 -20.35
CA TRP A 364 -20.53 3.77 -18.93
C TRP A 364 -21.93 3.93 -18.34
N ASP A 365 -22.85 4.62 -19.03
CA ASP A 365 -24.23 4.81 -18.60
C ASP A 365 -25.18 3.75 -19.17
N GLY A 366 -24.70 2.98 -20.15
CA GLY A 366 -25.35 1.80 -20.68
C GLY A 366 -26.51 2.12 -21.62
N ASP A 367 -26.58 3.35 -22.14
CA ASP A 367 -27.65 3.78 -23.04
C ASP A 367 -27.43 3.34 -24.50
N LEU A 368 -26.30 2.68 -24.77
CA LEU A 368 -25.86 2.23 -26.10
C LEU A 368 -25.63 3.41 -27.07
N ALA A 369 -25.27 4.59 -26.57
CA ALA A 369 -25.02 5.78 -27.36
C ALA A 369 -23.80 6.55 -26.83
N PHE A 370 -22.72 6.55 -27.61
CA PHE A 370 -21.55 7.35 -27.26
C PHE A 370 -21.86 8.84 -27.39
N SER A 371 -21.63 9.58 -26.30
CA SER A 371 -21.88 11.03 -26.25
C SER A 371 -20.74 11.80 -25.61
N THR A 372 -20.74 13.13 -25.77
CA THR A 372 -19.72 14.02 -25.17
C THR A 372 -19.65 13.93 -23.65
N TRP A 373 -20.65 13.34 -23.01
CA TRP A 373 -20.70 13.02 -21.58
C TRP A 373 -19.65 11.99 -21.14
N GLU A 374 -19.15 11.19 -22.07
CA GLU A 374 -18.38 9.97 -21.81
C GLU A 374 -16.98 10.03 -22.39
N ARG A 375 -16.49 11.25 -22.62
CA ARG A 375 -15.35 11.54 -23.47
C ARG A 375 -14.06 11.65 -22.66
N PHE A 376 -13.04 10.93 -23.14
CA PHE A 376 -11.67 10.93 -22.67
C PHE A 376 -10.76 11.58 -23.71
N THR A 377 -9.82 12.38 -23.24
CA THR A 377 -8.73 12.94 -24.06
C THR A 377 -7.43 12.90 -23.27
N ARG A 378 -6.29 13.14 -23.93
CA ARG A 378 -5.01 13.29 -23.22
C ARG A 378 -5.10 14.34 -22.10
N ASP A 379 -5.82 15.44 -22.34
CA ASP A 379 -5.96 16.53 -21.38
C ASP A 379 -6.94 16.21 -20.24
N HIS A 380 -7.95 15.37 -20.49
CA HIS A 380 -8.96 14.94 -19.53
C HIS A 380 -9.04 13.40 -19.50
N PRO A 381 -8.07 12.71 -18.86
CA PRO A 381 -7.88 11.27 -18.98
C PRO A 381 -8.82 10.45 -18.07
N THR A 382 -9.60 11.07 -17.20
CA THR A 382 -10.59 10.41 -16.31
C THR A 382 -12.03 10.56 -16.81
N GLY A 383 -12.22 11.26 -17.94
CA GLY A 383 -13.53 11.50 -18.54
C GLY A 383 -14.44 12.42 -17.72
N TRP A 384 -13.90 13.17 -16.74
CA TRP A 384 -14.64 14.20 -16.02
C TRP A 384 -14.76 15.47 -16.88
N TYR A 385 -15.98 15.81 -17.30
CA TYR A 385 -16.31 16.79 -18.32
C TYR A 385 -17.60 17.57 -17.98
N TYR A 386 -17.62 18.86 -18.31
CA TYR A 386 -18.78 19.74 -18.18
C TYR A 386 -19.44 19.92 -19.53
N ASP A 387 -20.71 19.49 -19.66
CA ASP A 387 -21.50 19.72 -20.86
C ASP A 387 -22.20 21.08 -20.79
N PRO A 388 -21.77 22.08 -21.57
CA PRO A 388 -22.39 23.41 -21.54
C PRO A 388 -23.80 23.42 -22.13
N ALA A 389 -24.14 22.45 -22.99
CA ALA A 389 -25.44 22.42 -23.66
C ALA A 389 -26.56 21.94 -22.73
N SER A 390 -26.25 20.94 -21.89
CA SER A 390 -27.17 20.40 -20.89
C SER A 390 -26.95 20.96 -19.48
N THR A 391 -25.90 21.76 -19.30
CA THR A 391 -25.47 22.31 -18.00
C THR A 391 -25.29 21.22 -16.94
N SER A 392 -24.74 20.07 -17.31
CA SER A 392 -24.52 18.91 -16.43
C SER A 392 -23.04 18.51 -16.34
N MET A 393 -22.67 17.80 -15.28
CA MET A 393 -21.31 17.31 -15.02
C MET A 393 -21.22 15.80 -15.22
N SER A 394 -20.39 15.33 -16.16
CA SER A 394 -20.24 13.91 -16.46
C SER A 394 -20.05 13.12 -15.18
N ARG A 395 -20.62 11.92 -15.01
CA ARG A 395 -20.40 11.09 -13.81
C ARG A 395 -21.00 11.66 -12.50
N ASP A 396 -21.58 12.85 -12.47
CA ASP A 396 -22.36 13.38 -11.34
C ASP A 396 -23.85 13.06 -11.54
N ILE A 397 -24.32 12.03 -10.84
CA ILE A 397 -25.68 11.52 -10.94
C ILE A 397 -26.60 12.23 -9.94
N HIS A 398 -26.02 12.80 -8.87
CA HIS A 398 -26.75 13.44 -7.77
C HIS A 398 -26.91 14.95 -7.92
N GLY A 399 -26.13 15.57 -8.80
CA GLY A 399 -26.08 17.01 -9.02
C GLY A 399 -25.38 17.75 -7.89
N ASP A 400 -24.54 17.07 -7.12
CA ASP A 400 -23.80 17.64 -6.00
C ASP A 400 -22.41 18.15 -6.40
N GLY A 401 -22.05 18.03 -7.67
CA GLY A 401 -20.76 18.46 -8.22
C GLY A 401 -19.62 17.48 -7.95
N ILE A 402 -19.92 16.28 -7.44
CA ILE A 402 -18.95 15.23 -7.14
C ILE A 402 -19.13 14.06 -8.13
N ALA A 403 -18.03 13.44 -8.54
CA ALA A 403 -18.08 12.29 -9.44
C ALA A 403 -18.54 11.03 -8.68
N ASP A 404 -19.55 10.34 -9.20
CA ASP A 404 -20.16 9.15 -8.58
C ASP A 404 -19.75 7.81 -9.23
N VAL A 405 -19.25 7.87 -10.46
CA VAL A 405 -18.84 6.68 -11.26
C VAL A 405 -17.44 6.91 -11.79
N SER A 406 -16.65 5.85 -11.99
CA SER A 406 -15.32 5.95 -12.58
C SER A 406 -15.09 4.89 -13.66
N ALA A 407 -14.36 5.23 -14.72
CA ALA A 407 -13.72 4.26 -15.60
C ALA A 407 -12.19 4.26 -15.44
N GLY A 408 -11.68 4.74 -14.31
CA GLY A 408 -10.26 4.93 -14.07
C GLY A 408 -9.66 6.01 -14.98
N MET A 409 -8.38 5.83 -15.33
CA MET A 409 -7.60 6.77 -16.13
C MET A 409 -7.15 6.15 -17.45
N MET A 410 -7.39 6.86 -18.56
CA MET A 410 -6.79 6.59 -19.86
C MET A 410 -5.38 7.17 -19.93
N ASN A 411 -4.39 6.34 -20.20
CA ASN A 411 -2.99 6.76 -20.15
C ASN A 411 -2.35 6.93 -21.52
N TRP A 412 -2.86 6.25 -22.56
CA TRP A 412 -2.33 6.36 -23.91
C TRP A 412 -3.28 5.78 -24.96
N ILE A 413 -3.23 6.35 -26.17
CA ILE A 413 -3.87 5.83 -27.39
C ILE A 413 -2.76 5.50 -28.37
N ALA A 414 -2.81 4.32 -28.99
CA ALA A 414 -1.83 3.93 -29.99
C ALA A 414 -1.81 4.87 -31.20
N ASP A 415 -0.62 5.30 -31.59
CA ASP A 415 -0.40 6.25 -32.70
C ASP A 415 0.21 5.59 -33.96
N GLY A 416 0.41 4.27 -33.95
CA GLY A 416 1.02 3.53 -35.05
C GLY A 416 2.53 3.70 -35.22
N SER A 417 3.16 4.54 -34.40
CA SER A 417 4.55 5.00 -34.58
C SER A 417 5.44 4.69 -33.38
N ASN A 418 4.88 4.66 -32.18
CA ASN A 418 5.60 4.44 -30.92
C ASN A 418 5.28 3.08 -30.28
N TYR A 419 6.14 2.67 -29.36
CA TYR A 419 5.90 1.47 -28.54
C TYR A 419 4.87 1.79 -27.45
N VAL A 420 4.38 0.76 -26.78
CA VAL A 420 3.64 0.95 -25.52
C VAL A 420 4.57 1.71 -24.55
N PRO A 421 4.12 2.82 -23.92
CA PRO A 421 4.97 3.66 -23.08
C PRO A 421 5.78 2.86 -22.03
N GLY A 422 7.08 3.14 -21.93
CA GLY A 422 8.02 2.48 -21.01
C GLY A 422 8.50 1.08 -21.44
N THR A 423 7.86 0.42 -22.41
CA THR A 423 8.25 -0.95 -22.79
C THR A 423 9.60 -1.03 -23.48
N ASP A 424 10.01 -0.01 -24.24
CA ASP A 424 11.31 0.06 -24.90
C ASP A 424 12.47 0.43 -23.96
N VAL A 425 12.15 0.96 -22.79
CA VAL A 425 13.09 1.12 -21.66
C VAL A 425 13.32 -0.22 -20.97
N VAL A 426 12.23 -0.91 -20.62
CA VAL A 426 12.24 -2.18 -19.85
C VAL A 426 12.71 -3.37 -20.69
N PHE A 427 12.25 -3.49 -21.93
CA PHE A 427 12.53 -4.61 -22.83
C PHE A 427 13.52 -4.23 -23.95
N ILE A 428 13.98 -5.23 -24.70
CA ILE A 428 14.94 -5.05 -25.81
C ILE A 428 14.19 -5.13 -27.15
N PRO A 429 14.30 -4.12 -28.05
CA PRO A 429 13.75 -4.19 -29.39
C PRO A 429 14.30 -5.35 -30.24
N PRO A 430 13.55 -5.85 -31.24
CA PRO A 430 12.30 -5.30 -31.77
C PRO A 430 11.07 -5.68 -30.93
N LEU A 431 10.27 -4.69 -30.56
CA LEU A 431 8.96 -4.87 -29.91
C LEU A 431 7.84 -4.61 -30.92
N PRO A 432 6.66 -5.24 -30.78
CA PRO A 432 5.49 -4.88 -31.57
C PRO A 432 5.05 -3.45 -31.26
N LYS A 433 4.79 -2.67 -32.30
CA LYS A 433 4.11 -1.37 -32.19
C LYS A 433 2.63 -1.59 -32.52
N PRO A 434 1.69 -1.17 -31.66
CA PRO A 434 0.28 -1.23 -32.01
C PRO A 434 0.01 -0.32 -33.21
N GLY A 435 -0.95 -0.70 -34.06
CA GLY A 435 -1.42 0.16 -35.12
C GLY A 435 -2.12 1.41 -34.56
N ASN A 436 -2.24 2.43 -35.40
CA ASN A 436 -2.84 3.70 -35.01
C ASN A 436 -4.33 3.52 -34.68
N GLY A 437 -4.72 3.83 -33.44
CA GLY A 437 -6.06 3.58 -32.91
C GLY A 437 -6.34 2.14 -32.45
N ASP A 438 -5.39 1.21 -32.57
CA ASP A 438 -5.62 -0.23 -32.32
C ASP A 438 -5.51 -0.64 -30.84
N LEU A 439 -5.01 0.24 -29.97
CA LEU A 439 -4.81 -0.06 -28.54
C LEU A 439 -5.09 1.17 -27.68
N VAL A 440 -5.82 0.98 -26.58
CA VAL A 440 -6.02 1.99 -25.53
C VAL A 440 -5.57 1.42 -24.18
N LEU A 441 -4.82 2.21 -23.42
CA LEU A 441 -4.28 1.80 -22.12
C LEU A 441 -5.09 2.43 -20.99
N TRP A 442 -5.53 1.59 -20.06
CA TRP A 442 -6.25 2.02 -18.85
C TRP A 442 -5.43 1.72 -17.58
N PHE A 443 -5.68 2.50 -16.54
CA PHE A 443 -5.15 2.26 -15.20
C PHE A 443 -6.22 2.60 -14.17
N GLY A 444 -6.40 1.74 -13.18
CA GLY A 444 -7.44 1.89 -12.16
C GLY A 444 -7.43 0.73 -11.18
N ASP A 445 -8.13 0.87 -10.07
CA ASP A 445 -8.49 -0.28 -9.22
C ASP A 445 -9.75 -0.95 -9.80
N PHE A 446 -9.55 -1.75 -10.83
CA PHE A 446 -10.65 -2.40 -11.53
C PHE A 446 -11.11 -3.68 -10.83
N ASN A 447 -12.31 -4.14 -11.16
CA ASN A 447 -12.76 -5.50 -10.84
C ASN A 447 -12.81 -5.83 -9.33
N GLY A 448 -13.10 -4.83 -8.50
CA GLY A 448 -13.25 -5.00 -7.05
C GLY A 448 -11.95 -4.91 -6.25
N ALA A 449 -10.83 -4.55 -6.90
CA ALA A 449 -9.66 -4.03 -6.19
C ALA A 449 -10.00 -2.71 -5.48
N SER A 450 -9.20 -2.32 -4.48
CA SER A 450 -9.39 -1.08 -3.73
C SER A 450 -8.18 -0.62 -2.93
N HIS A 451 -7.26 -1.54 -2.64
CA HIS A 451 -6.12 -1.30 -1.79
C HIS A 451 -5.26 -0.14 -2.32
N GLY A 452 -4.99 -0.12 -3.62
CA GLY A 452 -4.18 0.90 -4.25
C GLY A 452 -4.77 2.31 -4.17
N THR A 453 -6.07 2.47 -4.36
CA THR A 453 -6.81 3.73 -4.21
C THR A 453 -6.68 4.27 -2.79
N ALA A 454 -6.83 3.40 -1.78
CA ALA A 454 -6.62 3.78 -0.39
C ALA A 454 -5.17 4.24 -0.15
N THR A 455 -4.17 3.49 -0.66
CA THR A 455 -2.76 3.86 -0.50
C THR A 455 -2.37 5.17 -1.20
N THR A 456 -2.80 5.36 -2.45
CA THR A 456 -2.65 6.62 -3.18
C THR A 456 -3.30 7.78 -2.40
N SER A 457 -4.50 7.59 -1.85
CA SER A 457 -5.19 8.63 -1.08
C SER A 457 -4.44 9.04 0.19
N SER A 458 -3.84 8.09 0.93
CA SER A 458 -2.99 8.40 2.10
C SER A 458 -1.75 9.24 1.74
N ALA A 459 -1.26 9.15 0.50
CA ALA A 459 -0.16 9.99 0.04
C ALA A 459 -0.64 11.38 -0.41
N VAL A 460 -1.69 11.46 -1.25
CA VAL A 460 -1.99 12.68 -2.03
C VAL A 460 -3.45 13.15 -2.05
N ALA A 461 -4.38 12.56 -1.30
CA ALA A 461 -5.77 13.03 -1.26
C ALA A 461 -5.90 14.49 -0.79
N ARG A 462 -6.91 15.19 -1.30
CA ARG A 462 -7.06 16.65 -1.17
C ARG A 462 -8.25 17.09 -0.29
N GLY A 463 -8.96 16.17 0.35
CA GLY A 463 -10.09 16.47 1.22
C GLY A 463 -11.31 17.01 0.48
N VAL A 464 -11.59 16.49 -0.70
CA VAL A 464 -12.69 16.94 -1.57
C VAL A 464 -14.03 16.42 -1.10
N ILE A 465 -14.08 15.13 -0.73
CA ILE A 465 -15.33 14.54 -0.24
C ILE A 465 -15.61 14.96 1.20
N THR A 466 -16.86 15.29 1.49
CA THR A 466 -17.33 15.84 2.77
C THR A 466 -18.50 15.06 3.36
N ALA A 467 -18.99 14.00 2.69
CA ALA A 467 -20.11 13.25 3.22
C ALA A 467 -19.68 12.19 4.24
N LYS A 468 -20.45 12.10 5.33
CA LYS A 468 -20.34 11.01 6.29
C LYS A 468 -20.91 9.72 5.69
N ARG A 469 -20.28 8.58 5.99
CA ARG A 469 -20.77 7.24 5.62
C ARG A 469 -21.64 6.64 6.74
N GLY A 470 -22.86 6.18 6.40
CA GLY A 470 -23.83 5.49 7.26
C GLY A 470 -25.22 6.15 7.36
N SER A 471 -26.30 5.36 7.44
CA SER A 471 -27.69 5.83 7.50
C SER A 471 -28.29 5.76 8.92
N LYS A 472 -29.04 6.81 9.31
CA LYS A 472 -29.89 6.86 10.52
C LYS A 472 -31.36 6.53 10.20
N GLY A 473 -31.61 5.84 9.09
CA GLY A 473 -32.92 5.68 8.49
C GLY A 473 -33.81 4.60 9.12
N THR A 474 -34.65 5.02 10.07
CA THR A 474 -35.81 4.32 10.66
C THR A 474 -35.55 3.44 11.90
N THR A 475 -36.44 3.61 12.87
CA THR A 475 -36.34 3.31 14.31
C THR A 475 -36.33 1.84 14.71
N THR A 476 -35.85 0.90 13.88
CA THR A 476 -35.93 -0.54 14.19
C THR A 476 -34.80 -1.44 13.68
N THR A 477 -33.77 -0.92 13.00
CA THR A 477 -32.67 -1.77 12.49
C THR A 477 -31.30 -1.40 13.07
N THR A 478 -30.66 -2.42 13.63
CA THR A 478 -29.46 -2.45 14.48
C THR A 478 -28.15 -2.44 13.67
N TYR A 479 -27.96 -1.48 12.75
CA TYR A 479 -26.68 -1.33 12.02
C TYR A 479 -26.11 0.07 12.25
N GLY A 480 -24.86 0.11 12.73
CA GLY A 480 -24.28 1.21 13.50
C GLY A 480 -24.07 2.54 12.74
N PRO A 481 -24.25 3.70 13.40
CA PRO A 481 -24.03 5.01 12.80
C PRO A 481 -22.59 5.55 12.98
N TRP A 482 -22.10 6.18 11.91
CA TRP A 482 -20.93 7.07 11.73
C TRP A 482 -19.50 6.52 11.96
N LEU A 483 -18.74 6.38 10.87
CA LEU A 483 -17.26 6.25 10.89
C LEU A 483 -16.54 7.53 11.37
N LEU A 484 -17.27 8.65 11.49
CA LEU A 484 -16.80 9.92 12.05
C LEU A 484 -17.47 10.21 13.40
N PRO A 485 -16.78 10.85 14.36
CA PRO A 485 -17.39 11.26 15.62
C PRO A 485 -18.55 12.24 15.41
N ASP A 486 -19.52 12.24 16.32
CA ASP A 486 -20.69 13.13 16.25
C ASP A 486 -20.32 14.63 16.25
N TRP A 487 -19.20 14.99 16.87
CA TRP A 487 -18.72 16.38 16.92
C TRP A 487 -18.06 16.85 15.61
N ASP A 488 -17.68 15.93 14.73
CA ASP A 488 -17.09 16.27 13.44
C ASP A 488 -18.19 16.53 12.41
N THR A 489 -18.07 17.62 11.65
CA THR A 489 -19.03 17.98 10.59
C THR A 489 -18.63 17.45 9.22
N ALA A 490 -17.38 16.97 9.03
CA ALA A 490 -16.79 16.56 7.76
C ALA A 490 -16.62 17.66 6.69
N ASN A 491 -17.04 18.90 6.96
CA ASN A 491 -16.95 20.04 6.02
C ASN A 491 -15.51 20.41 5.62
N HIS A 492 -14.49 19.89 6.31
CA HIS A 492 -13.08 20.11 6.01
C HIS A 492 -12.47 18.97 5.16
N GLY A 493 -13.29 18.09 4.58
CA GLY A 493 -12.82 16.94 3.82
C GLY A 493 -12.59 15.72 4.70
N VAL A 494 -12.86 14.53 4.17
CA VAL A 494 -12.80 13.28 4.95
C VAL A 494 -11.51 12.50 4.75
N VAL A 495 -10.89 12.57 3.56
CA VAL A 495 -9.66 11.83 3.26
C VAL A 495 -8.57 12.82 2.86
N TRP A 496 -7.42 12.73 3.52
CA TRP A 496 -6.29 13.64 3.32
C TRP A 496 -4.99 12.88 3.18
N GLY A 497 -4.26 13.19 2.12
CA GLY A 497 -2.88 12.74 1.94
C GLY A 497 -1.90 13.66 2.67
N THR A 498 -0.72 13.15 3.02
CA THR A 498 0.33 13.98 3.65
C THR A 498 0.97 14.99 2.68
N ALA A 499 0.95 14.73 1.37
CA ALA A 499 1.48 15.59 0.33
C ALA A 499 0.42 15.85 -0.77
N PRO A 500 -0.63 16.65 -0.47
CA PRO A 500 -1.80 16.81 -1.34
C PRO A 500 -1.52 17.50 -2.68
N GLU A 501 -0.32 18.08 -2.88
CA GLU A 501 0.08 18.71 -4.14
C GLU A 501 1.26 17.98 -4.83
N ALA A 502 1.64 16.78 -4.34
CA ALA A 502 2.50 15.86 -5.09
C ALA A 502 1.74 15.18 -6.23
N LYS A 503 2.47 14.65 -7.22
CA LYS A 503 1.90 13.89 -8.35
C LYS A 503 2.27 12.42 -8.30
N VAL A 504 1.44 11.56 -8.89
CA VAL A 504 1.57 10.11 -8.79
C VAL A 504 1.97 9.48 -10.12
N PHE A 505 3.09 8.74 -10.14
CA PHE A 505 3.37 7.76 -11.18
C PHE A 505 2.79 6.42 -10.74
N ALA A 506 1.65 6.06 -11.31
CA ALA A 506 0.89 4.89 -10.90
C ALA A 506 1.49 3.59 -11.45
N GLY A 507 1.67 2.58 -10.59
CA GLY A 507 2.29 1.32 -10.97
C GLY A 507 1.54 0.12 -10.41
N TYR A 508 1.35 -0.93 -11.22
CA TYR A 508 0.73 -2.17 -10.73
C TYR A 508 1.80 -3.15 -10.22
N TYR A 509 1.57 -3.74 -9.04
CA TYR A 509 2.57 -4.56 -8.32
C TYR A 509 2.97 -5.87 -9.04
N GLY A 510 2.21 -6.33 -10.04
CA GLY A 510 2.33 -7.67 -10.62
C GLY A 510 3.75 -8.05 -11.09
N ILE A 511 4.55 -7.09 -11.52
CA ILE A 511 6.00 -7.27 -11.77
C ILE A 511 6.74 -6.04 -11.25
N ALA A 512 6.81 -5.91 -9.91
CA ALA A 512 7.36 -4.73 -9.22
C ALA A 512 8.74 -4.27 -9.73
N ALA A 513 9.59 -5.20 -10.20
CA ALA A 513 10.91 -4.86 -10.75
C ALA A 513 10.83 -3.96 -12.01
N ASP A 514 9.83 -4.17 -12.89
CA ASP A 514 9.68 -3.35 -14.10
C ASP A 514 9.30 -1.92 -13.74
N ILE A 515 8.32 -1.76 -12.85
CA ILE A 515 7.88 -0.43 -12.40
C ILE A 515 8.98 0.27 -11.62
N TRP A 516 9.69 -0.38 -10.69
CA TRP A 516 10.78 0.30 -9.96
C TRP A 516 11.91 0.78 -10.87
N TYR A 517 12.19 0.04 -11.94
CA TYR A 517 13.16 0.46 -12.94
C TYR A 517 12.68 1.71 -13.69
N LEU A 518 11.40 1.74 -14.09
CA LEU A 518 10.78 2.91 -14.72
C LEU A 518 10.63 4.09 -13.77
N SER A 519 10.27 3.88 -12.50
CA SER A 519 10.14 4.95 -11.51
C SER A 519 11.45 5.73 -11.36
N ALA A 520 12.60 5.10 -11.58
CA ALA A 520 13.92 5.71 -11.44
C ALA A 520 14.51 6.25 -12.76
N LEU A 521 13.91 5.91 -13.92
CA LEU A 521 14.44 6.25 -15.25
C LEU A 521 13.46 6.97 -16.17
N GLY A 522 12.17 7.01 -15.84
CA GLY A 522 11.15 7.58 -16.70
C GLY A 522 10.80 6.70 -17.90
N TYR A 523 9.93 7.22 -18.77
CA TYR A 523 9.55 6.57 -20.03
C TYR A 523 10.58 6.75 -21.13
N ASP A 524 11.48 7.73 -21.01
CA ASP A 524 12.58 7.92 -21.95
C ASP A 524 13.82 7.08 -21.62
N GLY A 525 13.89 6.52 -20.41
CA GLY A 525 15.00 5.70 -19.93
C GLY A 525 16.24 6.51 -19.55
N VAL A 526 16.11 7.83 -19.39
CA VAL A 526 17.21 8.77 -19.13
C VAL A 526 16.94 9.48 -17.80
N PRO A 527 17.74 9.24 -16.75
CA PRO A 527 17.49 9.86 -15.45
C PRO A 527 17.77 11.38 -15.47
N GLY A 528 16.96 12.12 -14.72
CA GLY A 528 17.01 13.57 -14.57
C GLY A 528 16.24 14.39 -15.62
N THR A 529 15.34 13.80 -16.41
CA THR A 529 14.57 14.50 -17.46
C THR A 529 13.19 14.97 -16.99
N GLY A 530 12.72 14.52 -15.82
CA GLY A 530 11.53 15.04 -15.15
C GLY A 530 10.28 14.18 -15.27
N ASP A 531 10.42 12.95 -15.75
CA ASP A 531 9.39 11.91 -15.74
C ASP A 531 9.71 10.74 -14.77
N GLU A 532 10.73 10.91 -13.91
CA GLU A 532 11.08 10.00 -12.83
C GLU A 532 10.41 10.36 -11.51
N ALA A 533 10.13 9.34 -10.72
CA ALA A 533 9.67 9.49 -9.35
C ALA A 533 10.83 9.78 -8.40
N GLN A 534 10.63 10.78 -7.54
CA GLN A 534 11.54 11.09 -6.44
C GLN A 534 11.31 10.17 -5.24
N VAL A 535 10.09 9.67 -5.07
CA VAL A 535 9.71 8.78 -3.96
C VAL A 535 8.97 7.59 -4.55
N SER A 536 9.20 6.38 -4.04
CA SER A 536 8.39 5.20 -4.35
C SER A 536 7.79 4.66 -3.06
N THR A 537 6.50 4.33 -3.07
CA THR A 537 5.80 3.67 -1.97
C THR A 537 5.31 2.31 -2.42
N ASN A 538 5.44 1.31 -1.53
CA ASN A 538 5.19 -0.09 -1.82
C ASN A 538 4.49 -0.73 -0.62
N SER A 539 3.19 -0.96 -0.75
CA SER A 539 2.32 -1.39 0.35
C SER A 539 2.05 -2.90 0.31
N PHE A 540 3.08 -3.67 -0.03
CA PHE A 540 3.11 -5.12 -0.02
C PHE A 540 4.39 -5.63 0.64
N GLY A 541 4.38 -6.87 1.12
CA GLY A 541 5.57 -7.47 1.70
C GLY A 541 5.43 -8.97 1.89
N TYR A 542 6.53 -9.70 1.63
CA TYR A 542 6.57 -11.16 1.73
C TYR A 542 7.73 -11.63 2.61
N PHE A 543 7.48 -12.68 3.38
CA PHE A 543 8.46 -13.29 4.27
C PHE A 543 9.35 -14.27 3.49
N TYR A 544 10.62 -13.88 3.28
CA TYR A 544 11.62 -14.76 2.70
C TYR A 544 12.60 -15.25 3.77
N LEU A 545 13.14 -16.47 3.57
CA LEU A 545 14.12 -17.08 4.47
C LEU A 545 15.44 -16.29 4.62
N ASN A 546 15.68 -15.28 3.78
CA ASN A 546 16.89 -14.43 3.77
C ASN A 546 16.52 -12.96 3.53
N ASP A 547 15.49 -12.46 4.21
CA ASP A 547 15.03 -11.07 4.07
C ASP A 547 16.18 -10.04 4.19
N GLY A 548 16.27 -9.16 3.21
CA GLY A 548 17.35 -8.15 3.11
C GLY A 548 18.56 -8.62 2.31
N TRP A 549 18.63 -9.92 1.97
CA TRP A 549 19.54 -10.47 0.96
C TRP A 549 18.80 -11.21 -0.16
N ASP A 550 17.47 -11.24 -0.10
CA ASP A 550 16.63 -11.74 -1.18
C ASP A 550 16.76 -10.86 -2.44
N PRO A 551 16.45 -11.40 -3.63
CA PRO A 551 16.62 -10.73 -4.91
C PRO A 551 15.90 -9.39 -5.02
N ILE A 552 14.75 -9.22 -4.38
CA ILE A 552 13.94 -8.00 -4.48
C ILE A 552 14.51 -6.90 -3.61
N ALA A 553 14.84 -7.21 -2.35
CA ALA A 553 15.59 -6.28 -1.48
C ALA A 553 16.93 -5.85 -2.12
N ARG A 554 17.60 -6.81 -2.78
CA ARG A 554 18.84 -6.56 -3.52
C ARG A 554 18.63 -5.77 -4.79
N PHE A 555 17.49 -5.94 -5.48
CA PHE A 555 17.19 -5.20 -6.68
C PHE A 555 16.98 -3.71 -6.37
N VAL A 556 16.23 -3.39 -5.31
CA VAL A 556 16.14 -2.00 -4.79
C VAL A 556 17.53 -1.45 -4.46
N THR A 557 18.35 -2.22 -3.73
CA THR A 557 19.73 -1.80 -3.42
C THR A 557 20.60 -1.60 -4.67
N PHE A 558 20.38 -2.42 -5.70
CA PHE A 558 21.12 -2.38 -6.96
C PHE A 558 20.77 -1.12 -7.77
N LEU A 559 19.50 -0.71 -7.81
CA LEU A 559 19.09 0.54 -8.47
C LEU A 559 19.85 1.75 -7.89
N ASN A 560 19.86 1.91 -6.57
CA ASN A 560 20.51 3.06 -5.94
C ASN A 560 22.03 2.95 -5.98
N ALA A 561 22.58 1.87 -5.42
CA ALA A 561 23.99 1.80 -5.05
C ALA A 561 24.89 1.33 -6.20
N VAL A 562 24.31 0.68 -7.22
CA VAL A 562 25.08 0.07 -8.32
C VAL A 562 24.81 0.75 -9.66
N LEU A 563 23.55 1.08 -9.96
CA LEU A 563 23.22 1.88 -11.15
C LEU A 563 23.35 3.39 -10.90
N GLY A 564 23.44 3.83 -9.64
CA GLY A 564 23.61 5.24 -9.29
C GLY A 564 22.35 6.07 -9.45
N LEU A 565 21.17 5.43 -9.39
CA LEU A 565 19.87 6.10 -9.43
C LEU A 565 19.54 6.59 -8.00
N ASP A 566 20.23 7.63 -7.57
CA ASP A 566 20.32 8.05 -6.17
C ASP A 566 19.23 9.03 -5.72
N THR A 567 18.44 9.59 -6.64
CA THR A 567 17.39 10.57 -6.33
C THR A 567 16.04 9.97 -5.99
N THR A 568 15.78 8.71 -6.30
CA THR A 568 14.53 8.05 -5.89
C THR A 568 14.70 7.54 -4.45
N THR A 569 13.68 7.63 -3.60
CA THR A 569 13.69 7.00 -2.26
C THR A 569 12.61 5.94 -2.20
N TRP A 570 12.97 4.70 -1.89
CA TRP A 570 12.05 3.57 -1.85
C TRP A 570 11.56 3.32 -0.43
N LEU A 571 10.27 3.47 -0.20
CA LEU A 571 9.59 3.13 1.03
C LEU A 571 8.81 1.84 0.84
N SER A 572 8.79 0.99 1.88
CA SER A 572 7.99 -0.23 1.87
C SER A 572 7.51 -0.58 3.27
N GLY A 573 6.30 -1.13 3.35
CA GLY A 573 5.74 -1.60 4.62
C GLY A 573 6.58 -2.74 5.18
N THR A 574 6.67 -2.84 6.52
CA THR A 574 7.33 -3.98 7.16
C THR A 574 6.53 -5.28 7.13
N ALA A 575 5.32 -5.26 6.56
CA ALA A 575 4.25 -6.26 6.66
C ALA A 575 3.52 -6.28 8.02
N ASN A 576 2.47 -7.11 8.06
CA ASN A 576 1.52 -7.24 9.16
C ASN A 576 1.71 -8.58 9.90
N GLY A 577 2.97 -9.01 10.08
CA GLY A 577 3.33 -10.32 10.64
C GLY A 577 3.14 -10.47 12.15
N GLY A 578 2.79 -9.38 12.84
CA GLY A 578 2.46 -9.42 14.26
C GLY A 578 3.65 -9.41 15.21
N PHE A 579 3.37 -9.84 16.44
CA PHE A 579 4.30 -9.84 17.56
C PHE A 579 5.53 -10.74 17.35
N GLY A 580 6.62 -10.38 18.01
CA GLY A 580 7.90 -11.08 17.92
C GLY A 580 8.92 -10.33 17.06
N TYR A 581 10.19 -10.55 17.36
CA TYR A 581 11.30 -10.02 16.56
C TYR A 581 11.55 -10.92 15.35
N GLY A 582 12.05 -10.35 14.25
CA GLY A 582 12.36 -11.12 13.03
C GLY A 582 11.18 -11.28 12.07
N THR A 583 10.18 -10.40 12.15
CA THR A 583 8.97 -10.44 11.32
C THR A 583 8.95 -9.37 10.23
N ALA A 584 10.03 -8.60 10.05
CA ALA A 584 10.11 -7.64 8.95
C ALA A 584 10.18 -8.36 7.58
N ALA A 585 9.35 -7.93 6.63
CA ALA A 585 9.28 -8.53 5.29
C ALA A 585 10.11 -7.77 4.24
N SER A 586 10.35 -8.42 3.10
CA SER A 586 10.89 -7.78 1.88
C SER A 586 9.72 -7.21 1.04
N PRO A 587 9.87 -6.07 0.34
CA PRO A 587 11.08 -5.27 0.12
C PRO A 587 11.50 -4.35 1.29
N GLY A 588 10.71 -4.21 2.36
CA GLY A 588 11.07 -3.36 3.51
C GLY A 588 12.42 -3.70 4.15
N SER A 589 12.92 -4.93 3.99
CA SER A 589 14.24 -5.36 4.43
C SER A 589 15.41 -4.86 3.55
N ALA A 590 15.16 -4.20 2.40
CA ALA A 590 16.18 -3.61 1.52
C ALA A 590 17.09 -2.62 2.26
N ALA A 591 18.40 -2.67 2.03
CA ALA A 591 19.37 -1.87 2.78
C ALA A 591 19.27 -0.36 2.49
N THR A 592 19.02 0.00 1.22
CA THR A 592 18.88 1.39 0.75
C THR A 592 17.46 1.92 0.89
N GLY A 593 16.46 1.03 0.99
CA GLY A 593 15.06 1.41 1.23
C GLY A 593 14.79 1.88 2.66
N ILE A 594 13.60 2.43 2.87
CA ILE A 594 13.08 2.84 4.18
C ILE A 594 11.90 1.93 4.50
N ALA A 595 12.04 1.15 5.57
CA ALA A 595 10.94 0.31 6.04
C ALA A 595 10.03 1.10 6.98
N VAL A 596 8.72 0.99 6.75
CA VAL A 596 7.72 1.73 7.51
C VAL A 596 6.86 0.77 8.31
N GLY A 597 6.88 0.92 9.63
CA GLY A 597 5.97 0.23 10.55
C GLY A 597 4.72 1.06 10.82
N ALA A 598 3.75 0.49 11.52
CA ALA A 598 2.46 1.13 11.80
C ALA A 598 2.30 1.45 13.30
N VAL A 599 1.76 2.64 13.57
CA VAL A 599 1.24 3.06 14.88
C VAL A 599 -0.26 3.27 14.81
N ASN A 600 -0.89 3.19 15.98
CA ASN A 600 -2.30 3.48 16.12
C ASN A 600 -2.60 4.95 15.80
N HIS A 601 -3.75 5.22 15.18
CA HIS A 601 -4.19 6.60 14.91
C HIS A 601 -4.96 7.19 16.09
N LYS A 602 -5.96 6.46 16.56
CA LYS A 602 -7.06 7.00 17.37
C LYS A 602 -7.08 6.51 18.82
N GLY A 603 -6.12 5.68 19.21
CA GLY A 603 -6.28 4.80 20.36
C GLY A 603 -7.46 3.85 20.11
N ILE A 604 -8.04 3.28 21.17
CA ILE A 604 -9.18 2.36 21.04
C ILE A 604 -10.39 2.96 21.73
N ALA A 605 -11.05 3.85 21.02
CA ALA A 605 -12.40 4.24 21.34
C ALA A 605 -13.31 3.95 20.14
N LYS A 606 -14.62 3.90 20.40
CA LYS A 606 -15.72 3.34 19.60
C LYS A 606 -15.72 3.43 18.06
N SER A 607 -14.87 4.21 17.41
CA SER A 607 -14.86 4.31 15.95
C SER A 607 -14.46 3.01 15.25
N GLU A 608 -13.60 2.21 15.89
CA GLU A 608 -13.21 0.89 15.39
C GLU A 608 -14.34 -0.14 15.61
N THR A 609 -15.10 -0.05 16.71
CA THR A 609 -16.08 -1.07 17.12
C THR A 609 -17.49 -0.89 16.54
N SER A 610 -17.64 -0.01 15.55
CA SER A 610 -18.91 0.52 15.02
C SER A 610 -19.88 -0.48 14.40
N ARG A 611 -19.62 -1.79 14.47
CA ARG A 611 -20.58 -2.82 14.08
C ARG A 611 -21.60 -3.17 15.17
N HIS A 612 -21.45 -2.72 16.44
CA HIS A 612 -22.28 -3.21 17.54
C HIS A 612 -22.72 -2.15 18.57
N THR A 613 -23.92 -2.36 19.12
CA THR A 613 -24.63 -1.52 20.10
C THR A 613 -24.19 -1.74 21.56
N ASP A 614 -23.13 -2.52 21.78
CA ASP A 614 -22.70 -3.10 23.06
C ASP A 614 -21.59 -2.28 23.76
N SER A 615 -20.72 -1.62 23.00
CA SER A 615 -19.82 -0.58 23.51
C SER A 615 -20.62 0.66 23.93
N GLN A 616 -20.25 1.27 25.05
CA GLN A 616 -21.10 2.30 25.65
C GLN A 616 -20.78 3.75 25.19
N GLU A 617 -19.55 4.09 24.77
CA GLU A 617 -19.13 5.51 24.65
C GLU A 617 -18.16 5.85 23.49
N TRP A 618 -18.33 7.03 22.88
CA TRP A 618 -17.53 7.56 21.74
C TRP A 618 -16.41 8.52 22.18
N ILE A 619 -15.46 8.81 21.26
CA ILE A 619 -14.52 9.94 21.40
C ILE A 619 -15.34 11.25 21.37
N ALA A 620 -15.47 11.90 22.51
CA ALA A 620 -16.17 13.18 22.70
C ALA A 620 -15.38 14.38 22.17
N GLY A 621 -14.08 14.23 21.92
CA GLY A 621 -13.28 15.27 21.27
C GLY A 621 -11.80 14.87 21.05
N PRO A 622 -11.04 15.69 20.31
CA PRO A 622 -9.64 15.40 19.94
C PRO A 622 -8.70 15.14 21.11
N GLY A 623 -8.99 15.69 22.29
CA GLY A 623 -8.18 15.51 23.51
C GLY A 623 -8.21 14.09 24.10
N GLN A 624 -9.07 13.20 23.61
CA GLN A 624 -9.14 11.80 24.03
C GLN A 624 -8.44 10.83 23.05
N ILE A 625 -7.85 11.35 21.97
CA ILE A 625 -7.15 10.53 20.97
C ILE A 625 -5.75 10.19 21.49
N LEU A 626 -5.51 8.89 21.69
CA LEU A 626 -4.22 8.34 22.14
C LEU A 626 -3.49 7.77 20.93
N TYR A 627 -2.67 8.60 20.33
CA TYR A 627 -1.88 8.31 19.14
C TYR A 627 -0.47 7.87 19.51
N GLY A 628 0.11 6.95 18.73
CA GLY A 628 1.55 6.73 18.68
C GLY A 628 2.03 5.37 19.21
N ASP A 629 1.15 4.53 19.76
CA ASP A 629 1.55 3.18 20.14
C ASP A 629 1.72 2.32 18.90
N MET A 630 2.77 1.51 18.84
CA MET A 630 2.94 0.56 17.75
C MET A 630 1.78 -0.43 17.77
N THR A 631 1.09 -0.54 16.64
CA THR A 631 -0.04 -1.47 16.53
C THR A 631 0.47 -2.93 16.57
N PRO A 632 -0.23 -3.85 17.27
CA PRO A 632 0.15 -5.25 17.38
C PRO A 632 0.62 -5.95 16.11
N PHE A 633 -0.10 -5.73 15.00
CA PHE A 633 0.17 -6.41 13.73
C PHE A 633 1.46 -5.94 13.06
N SER A 634 1.96 -4.74 13.40
CA SER A 634 3.14 -4.18 12.75
C SER A 634 4.35 -5.08 12.99
N SER A 635 4.96 -5.52 11.90
CA SER A 635 6.17 -6.33 11.93
C SER A 635 7.37 -5.59 12.55
N ARG A 636 8.28 -6.36 13.15
CA ARG A 636 9.43 -5.88 13.93
C ARG A 636 10.72 -6.52 13.41
N GLY A 637 11.81 -5.79 13.49
CA GLY A 637 13.14 -6.30 13.18
C GLY A 637 13.65 -7.28 14.25
N PRO A 638 14.95 -7.63 14.22
CA PRO A 638 15.87 -7.35 13.12
C PRO A 638 15.54 -8.21 11.89
N THR A 639 16.05 -7.84 10.72
CA THR A 639 16.05 -8.76 9.56
C THR A 639 17.01 -9.93 9.79
N THR A 640 16.99 -10.96 8.94
CA THR A 640 18.02 -12.03 8.95
C THR A 640 19.45 -11.51 8.73
N MET A 641 19.58 -10.30 8.19
CA MET A 641 20.85 -9.58 8.05
C MET A 641 21.23 -8.74 9.29
N ALA A 642 20.53 -8.93 10.41
CA ALA A 642 20.65 -8.20 11.67
C ALA A 642 20.34 -6.70 11.59
N GLN A 643 19.68 -6.24 10.52
CA GLN A 643 19.38 -4.83 10.35
C GLN A 643 18.18 -4.40 11.19
N THR A 644 18.25 -3.19 11.77
CA THR A 644 17.14 -2.57 12.49
C THR A 644 15.98 -2.29 11.54
N ARG A 645 14.80 -2.82 11.87
CA ARG A 645 13.54 -2.59 11.16
C ARG A 645 12.41 -2.45 12.19
N PRO A 646 11.35 -1.68 11.94
CA PRO A 646 11.22 -0.68 10.88
C PRO A 646 12.30 0.42 10.97
N ASN A 647 12.44 1.26 9.94
CA ASN A 647 13.30 2.45 10.02
C ASN A 647 12.56 3.61 10.70
N VAL A 648 11.27 3.76 10.41
CA VAL A 648 10.35 4.74 11.00
C VAL A 648 8.95 4.13 11.14
N LEU A 649 8.11 4.77 11.94
CA LEU A 649 6.69 4.44 12.09
C LEU A 649 5.82 5.53 11.48
N ALA A 650 4.64 5.18 10.97
CA ALA A 650 3.60 6.15 10.61
C ALA A 650 2.22 5.60 10.97
N ILE A 651 1.18 6.43 10.88
CA ILE A 651 -0.20 6.00 11.13
C ILE A 651 -0.57 4.86 10.19
N GLY A 652 -1.04 3.74 10.71
CA GLY A 652 -1.54 2.65 9.87
C GLY A 652 -2.67 1.85 10.51
N ASP A 653 -3.37 2.40 11.49
CA ASP A 653 -4.49 1.73 12.14
C ASP A 653 -5.66 2.73 12.25
N GLY A 654 -6.50 2.75 11.22
CA GLY A 654 -7.82 3.37 11.28
C GLY A 654 -7.91 4.82 10.82
N ALA A 655 -7.03 5.30 9.93
CA ALA A 655 -7.27 6.59 9.27
C ALA A 655 -8.26 6.42 8.09
N PRO A 656 -8.93 7.50 7.66
CA PRO A 656 -9.78 7.46 6.46
C PRO A 656 -8.93 7.25 5.18
N GLY A 657 -9.41 6.39 4.28
CA GLY A 657 -8.87 6.18 2.94
C GLY A 657 -9.97 6.08 1.90
N ASP A 658 -9.64 6.46 0.66
CA ASP A 658 -10.57 6.41 -0.47
C ASP A 658 -10.91 4.95 -0.86
N VAL A 659 -12.11 4.76 -1.38
CA VAL A 659 -12.58 3.51 -1.97
C VAL A 659 -12.93 3.80 -3.44
N PRO A 660 -12.62 2.91 -4.40
CA PRO A 660 -13.00 3.11 -5.80
C PRO A 660 -14.49 3.38 -5.96
N LEU A 661 -14.86 4.31 -6.85
CA LEU A 661 -16.24 4.77 -6.98
C LEU A 661 -17.21 3.62 -7.31
N ASN A 662 -16.82 2.72 -8.22
CA ASN A 662 -17.64 1.57 -8.62
C ASN A 662 -17.77 0.52 -7.50
N LEU A 663 -16.82 0.47 -6.56
CA LEU A 663 -16.88 -0.42 -5.40
C LEU A 663 -17.77 0.18 -4.29
N SER A 664 -17.81 1.50 -4.15
CA SER A 664 -18.67 2.18 -3.16
C SER A 664 -20.14 1.78 -3.30
N ALA A 665 -20.62 1.65 -4.55
CA ALA A 665 -21.94 1.14 -4.91
C ALA A 665 -22.19 -0.27 -4.37
N LEU A 666 -21.22 -1.18 -4.51
CA LEU A 666 -21.33 -2.56 -4.04
C LEU A 666 -21.31 -2.66 -2.51
N CYS A 667 -20.46 -1.88 -1.84
CA CYS A 667 -20.39 -1.89 -0.40
C CYS A 667 -21.70 -1.42 0.24
N LEU A 668 -22.34 -0.36 -0.28
CA LEU A 668 -23.57 0.20 0.29
C LEU A 668 -24.81 -0.66 0.02
N LEU A 669 -24.84 -1.42 -1.08
CA LEU A 669 -25.84 -2.45 -1.34
C LEU A 669 -25.79 -3.60 -0.31
N TYR A 670 -24.60 -3.95 0.20
CA TYR A 670 -24.45 -4.92 1.28
C TYR A 670 -25.02 -4.40 2.62
N TYR A 671 -25.07 -3.08 2.80
CA TYR A 671 -25.61 -2.43 4.00
C TYR A 671 -27.11 -2.11 3.92
N GLY A 672 -27.78 -2.49 2.82
CA GLY A 672 -29.22 -2.31 2.67
C GLY A 672 -29.65 -0.87 2.39
N ASP A 673 -28.71 0.00 1.99
CA ASP A 673 -29.04 1.35 1.54
C ASP A 673 -29.74 1.31 0.16
N PRO A 674 -30.63 2.28 -0.16
CA PRO A 674 -31.19 2.41 -1.50
C PRO A 674 -30.08 2.56 -2.56
N VAL A 675 -30.26 1.92 -3.73
CA VAL A 675 -29.24 1.85 -4.80
C VAL A 675 -28.69 3.23 -5.23
N LEU A 676 -29.53 4.27 -5.25
CA LEU A 676 -29.09 5.63 -5.61
C LEU A 676 -28.24 6.27 -4.50
N ASP A 677 -28.65 6.16 -3.24
CA ASP A 677 -27.83 6.61 -2.10
C ASP A 677 -26.51 5.81 -1.96
N ALA A 678 -26.46 4.62 -2.57
CA ALA A 678 -25.28 3.77 -2.64
C ALA A 678 -24.26 4.20 -3.71
N ILE A 679 -24.68 4.86 -4.80
CA ILE A 679 -23.79 5.31 -5.88
C ILE A 679 -23.47 6.79 -5.65
N ASN A 680 -22.76 7.09 -4.56
CA ASN A 680 -22.44 8.48 -4.21
C ASN A 680 -20.95 8.61 -3.92
N GLY A 681 -20.23 9.32 -4.80
CA GLY A 681 -18.78 9.48 -4.68
C GLY A 681 -18.35 10.30 -3.48
N ASN A 682 -19.23 11.17 -2.97
CA ASN A 682 -19.00 11.91 -1.74
C ASN A 682 -18.91 10.99 -0.50
N ARG A 683 -19.35 9.72 -0.63
CA ARG A 683 -19.30 8.67 0.42
C ARG A 683 -18.31 7.54 0.11
N ALA A 684 -17.50 7.66 -0.93
CA ALA A 684 -16.60 6.62 -1.40
C ALA A 684 -15.30 6.53 -0.56
N TRP A 685 -15.44 6.30 0.74
CA TRP A 685 -14.32 6.19 1.67
C TRP A 685 -14.59 5.18 2.78
N GLU A 686 -13.52 4.68 3.40
CA GLU A 686 -13.59 3.79 4.55
C GLU A 686 -12.47 4.05 5.57
N LEU A 687 -12.47 3.31 6.68
CA LEU A 687 -11.28 3.24 7.52
C LEU A 687 -10.32 2.22 6.92
N PHE A 688 -9.12 2.69 6.59
CA PHE A 688 -8.03 1.91 6.06
C PHE A 688 -7.01 1.60 7.18
N GLY A 689 -6.03 0.74 6.88
CA GLY A 689 -5.05 0.33 7.88
C GLY A 689 -4.06 -0.72 7.36
N GLY A 690 -3.22 -1.19 8.25
CA GLY A 690 -2.03 -1.96 7.93
C GLY A 690 -0.78 -1.09 7.77
N THR A 691 0.37 -1.75 7.68
CA THR A 691 1.60 -1.08 7.19
C THR A 691 1.45 -0.53 5.76
N SER A 692 0.41 -0.99 5.05
CA SER A 692 -0.05 -0.46 3.78
C SER A 692 -0.55 0.98 3.84
N GLU A 693 -1.13 1.43 4.95
CA GLU A 693 -1.54 2.82 5.15
C GLU A 693 -0.37 3.67 5.65
N SER A 694 0.49 3.10 6.50
CA SER A 694 1.62 3.84 7.07
C SER A 694 2.69 4.19 6.04
N THR A 695 2.96 3.30 5.09
CA THR A 695 3.97 3.50 4.05
C THR A 695 3.69 4.72 3.15
N PRO A 696 2.50 4.90 2.54
CA PRO A 696 2.20 6.07 1.73
C PRO A 696 2.12 7.36 2.54
N PHE A 697 1.70 7.34 3.81
CA PHE A 697 1.83 8.50 4.69
C PHE A 697 3.29 8.92 4.90
N ALA A 698 4.19 7.97 5.17
CA ALA A 698 5.62 8.26 5.26
C ALA A 698 6.20 8.72 3.91
N ALA A 699 5.69 8.19 2.80
CA ALA A 699 6.13 8.57 1.46
C ALA A 699 5.73 10.01 1.11
N GLY A 700 4.51 10.43 1.43
CA GLY A 700 4.12 11.83 1.26
C GLY A 700 4.93 12.77 2.15
N ILE A 701 5.23 12.42 3.40
CA ILE A 701 6.17 13.19 4.23
C ILE A 701 7.57 13.25 3.61
N THR A 702 8.03 12.16 3.00
CA THR A 702 9.28 12.14 2.23
C THR A 702 9.20 13.08 1.02
N ALA A 703 8.06 13.16 0.33
CA ALA A 703 7.86 14.15 -0.73
C ALA A 703 7.94 15.59 -0.21
N LEU A 704 7.42 15.87 0.99
CA LEU A 704 7.60 17.17 1.64
C LEU A 704 9.08 17.48 1.94
N ILE A 705 9.86 16.48 2.36
CA ILE A 705 11.32 16.60 2.53
C ILE A 705 11.97 17.00 1.20
N TYR A 706 11.64 16.33 0.10
CA TYR A 706 12.20 16.62 -1.22
C TYR A 706 11.92 18.05 -1.66
N GLN A 707 10.68 18.50 -1.52
CA GLN A 707 10.29 19.88 -1.83
C GLN A 707 11.08 20.87 -0.96
N ALA A 708 11.11 20.64 0.36
CA ALA A 708 11.78 21.53 1.31
C ALA A 708 13.30 21.59 1.08
N PHE A 709 13.94 20.44 0.83
CA PHE A 709 15.38 20.36 0.54
C PHE A 709 15.73 21.10 -0.75
N LYS A 710 14.94 20.91 -1.82
CA LYS A 710 15.15 21.61 -3.09
C LYS A 710 14.95 23.12 -2.96
N SER A 711 14.03 23.57 -2.10
CA SER A 711 13.77 24.99 -1.86
C SER A 711 14.93 25.72 -1.15
N ASN A 712 15.79 24.98 -0.45
CA ASN A 712 16.95 25.55 0.21
C ASN A 712 18.03 25.90 -0.82
N LEU A 713 18.36 27.20 -0.91
CA LEU A 713 19.35 27.74 -1.87
C LEU A 713 20.76 27.18 -1.69
N PHE A 714 21.11 26.67 -0.50
CA PHE A 714 22.40 26.00 -0.29
C PHE A 714 22.49 24.68 -1.06
N TYR A 715 21.37 23.97 -1.23
CA TYR A 715 21.30 22.71 -1.94
C TYR A 715 20.89 22.89 -3.41
N ASN A 716 19.73 23.49 -3.67
CA ASN A 716 19.14 23.70 -5.00
C ASN A 716 19.17 22.45 -5.92
N ARG A 717 18.92 21.27 -5.35
CA ARG A 717 18.83 19.97 -6.02
C ARG A 717 17.86 19.06 -5.27
N TRP A 718 17.48 17.94 -5.88
CA TRP A 718 16.84 16.86 -5.14
C TRP A 718 17.84 16.24 -4.13
N PRO A 719 17.39 15.83 -2.93
CA PRO A 719 18.22 15.05 -2.01
C PRO A 719 18.54 13.68 -2.62
N THR A 720 19.66 13.07 -2.19
CA THR A 720 19.87 11.63 -2.42
C THR A 720 18.99 10.81 -1.48
N PHE A 721 18.83 9.52 -1.75
CA PHE A 721 18.07 8.62 -0.89
C PHE A 721 18.66 8.52 0.52
N GLU A 722 19.99 8.62 0.70
CA GLU A 722 20.61 8.65 2.02
C GLU A 722 20.29 9.92 2.79
N GLU A 723 20.30 11.09 2.12
CA GLU A 723 19.95 12.37 2.74
C GLU A 723 18.48 12.37 3.14
N ALA A 724 17.59 11.94 2.24
CA ALA A 724 16.16 11.83 2.53
C ALA A 724 15.89 10.87 3.70
N LYS A 725 16.52 9.68 3.71
CA LYS A 725 16.42 8.71 4.80
C LYS A 725 16.94 9.28 6.12
N SER A 726 18.08 9.94 6.09
CA SER A 726 18.69 10.51 7.31
C SER A 726 17.86 11.64 7.89
N ILE A 727 17.29 12.52 7.05
CA ILE A 727 16.39 13.59 7.49
C ILE A 727 15.10 13.00 8.05
N LEU A 728 14.48 12.05 7.36
CA LEU A 728 13.24 11.42 7.82
C LEU A 728 13.44 10.76 9.20
N MET A 729 14.52 9.98 9.36
CA MET A 729 14.83 9.34 10.63
C MET A 729 15.22 10.34 11.73
N ALA A 730 16.03 11.36 11.43
CA ALA A 730 16.45 12.36 12.42
C ALA A 730 15.31 13.28 12.88
N SER A 731 14.25 13.40 12.09
CA SER A 731 13.06 14.21 12.39
C SER A 731 11.91 13.42 13.02
N ALA A 732 12.07 12.10 13.22
CA ALA A 732 11.04 11.27 13.83
C ALA A 732 10.92 11.53 15.34
N SER A 733 9.69 11.38 15.85
CA SER A 733 9.36 11.45 17.27
C SER A 733 9.57 10.08 17.92
N ASP A 734 10.45 10.01 18.93
CA ASP A 734 10.66 8.81 19.73
C ASP A 734 9.36 8.33 20.40
N THR A 735 9.00 7.07 20.20
CA THR A 735 7.83 6.40 20.80
C THR A 735 8.18 5.65 22.10
N GLY A 736 9.46 5.62 22.49
CA GLY A 736 9.95 4.94 23.69
C GLY A 736 10.21 3.44 23.51
N ASN A 737 9.94 2.85 22.35
CA ASN A 737 10.24 1.42 22.12
C ASN A 737 11.73 1.19 21.84
N ASP A 738 12.19 -0.06 21.81
CA ASP A 738 13.55 -0.34 21.32
C ASP A 738 13.66 -0.19 19.78
N ALA A 739 14.89 -0.10 19.28
CA ALA A 739 15.16 0.17 17.87
C ALA A 739 14.67 -0.91 16.89
N PHE A 740 14.41 -2.15 17.35
CA PHE A 740 13.83 -3.21 16.50
C PHE A 740 12.30 -3.13 16.45
N VAL A 741 11.69 -2.26 17.24
CA VAL A 741 10.24 -2.06 17.30
C VAL A 741 9.86 -0.75 16.63
N GLN A 742 10.56 0.35 16.93
CA GLN A 742 10.22 1.67 16.39
C GLN A 742 11.19 2.24 15.34
N GLY A 743 12.38 1.66 15.19
CA GLY A 743 13.45 2.31 14.43
C GLY A 743 13.80 3.66 15.08
N ALA A 744 13.69 4.75 14.31
CA ALA A 744 13.91 6.11 14.80
C ALA A 744 12.67 6.74 15.47
N GLY A 745 11.50 6.10 15.39
CA GLY A 745 10.24 6.62 15.93
C GLY A 745 9.22 6.97 14.85
N ALA A 746 8.16 7.69 15.24
CA ALA A 746 7.05 8.08 14.37
C ALA A 746 7.39 9.32 13.53
N VAL A 747 7.11 9.28 12.23
CA VAL A 747 7.38 10.38 11.29
C VAL A 747 6.68 11.69 11.71
N ASN A 748 7.36 12.81 11.48
CA ASN A 748 6.84 14.15 11.78
C ASN A 748 7.18 15.12 10.64
N ALA A 749 6.18 15.49 9.85
CA ALA A 749 6.29 16.34 8.69
C ALA A 749 6.77 17.77 9.02
N ASP A 750 6.36 18.33 10.15
CA ASP A 750 6.78 19.68 10.53
C ASP A 750 8.29 19.71 10.81
N TRP A 751 8.76 18.78 11.63
CA TRP A 751 10.19 18.67 11.95
C TRP A 751 11.01 18.28 10.72
N ALA A 752 10.51 17.35 9.90
CA ALA A 752 11.16 16.90 8.67
C ALA A 752 11.40 18.06 7.70
N THR A 753 10.38 18.87 7.45
CA THR A 753 10.49 20.00 6.52
C THR A 753 11.28 21.18 7.10
N ARG A 754 11.25 21.42 8.42
CA ARG A 754 12.15 22.40 9.08
C ARG A 754 13.61 22.00 8.94
N LEU A 755 13.92 20.72 9.11
CA LEU A 755 15.27 20.19 8.97
C LEU A 755 15.74 20.25 7.51
N ALA A 756 14.91 19.78 6.57
CA ALA A 756 15.21 19.77 5.15
C ALA A 756 15.41 21.17 4.55
N SER A 757 14.59 22.14 4.95
CA SER A 757 14.71 23.54 4.49
C SER A 757 15.84 24.32 5.17
N GLY A 758 16.52 23.74 6.17
CA GLY A 758 17.59 24.40 6.92
C GLY A 758 17.09 25.42 7.96
N GLU A 759 15.82 25.34 8.36
CA GLU A 759 15.22 26.21 9.38
C GLU A 759 15.66 25.82 10.80
N LEU A 760 15.66 24.53 11.12
CA LEU A 760 15.98 24.02 12.46
C LEU A 760 16.48 22.56 12.44
N GLY A 761 17.45 22.25 13.29
CA GLY A 761 17.86 20.89 13.63
C GLY A 761 19.19 20.46 13.03
N VAL A 762 19.58 19.22 13.32
CA VAL A 762 20.75 18.54 12.77
C VAL A 762 20.34 17.13 12.38
N PHE A 763 21.03 16.53 11.41
CA PHE A 763 20.86 15.11 11.09
C PHE A 763 22.20 14.38 11.08
N VAL A 764 22.13 13.06 11.22
CA VAL A 764 23.30 12.19 11.32
C VAL A 764 23.28 11.18 10.19
N ASP A 765 24.42 11.05 9.49
CA ASP A 765 24.64 10.00 8.50
C ASP A 765 25.86 9.16 8.89
N PRO A 766 25.78 7.83 8.84
CA PRO A 766 24.58 7.02 8.56
C PRO A 766 23.59 7.07 9.72
N PRO A 767 22.27 7.03 9.45
CA PRO A 767 21.25 7.20 10.49
C PRO A 767 21.01 5.95 11.35
N GLN A 768 21.72 4.85 11.05
CA GLN A 768 21.62 3.59 11.77
C GLN A 768 22.97 2.86 11.81
N TRP A 769 23.16 2.04 12.84
CA TRP A 769 24.36 1.23 13.00
C TRP A 769 24.04 -0.21 13.37
N VAL A 770 24.45 -1.13 12.49
CA VAL A 770 24.50 -2.57 12.77
C VAL A 770 25.95 -2.92 13.16
N LEU A 771 26.13 -3.57 14.31
CA LEU A 771 27.44 -3.89 14.86
C LEU A 771 28.15 -4.99 14.06
N GLY A 772 29.48 -4.91 13.98
CA GLY A 772 30.32 -5.92 13.33
C GLY A 772 30.68 -5.58 11.88
N SER A 773 31.08 -6.62 11.13
CA SER A 773 31.44 -6.50 9.71
C SER A 773 31.23 -7.82 8.96
N TYR A 774 31.26 -7.77 7.63
CA TYR A 774 31.34 -8.96 6.77
C TYR A 774 32.81 -9.25 6.44
N ARG A 775 33.40 -10.26 7.09
CA ARG A 775 34.80 -10.67 6.87
C ARG A 775 35.81 -9.51 7.02
N GLY A 776 35.60 -8.65 8.00
CA GLY A 776 36.47 -7.49 8.28
C GLY A 776 36.20 -6.27 7.41
N GLN A 777 35.15 -6.29 6.58
CA GLN A 777 34.75 -5.19 5.70
C GLN A 777 33.27 -4.88 5.87
N ASN A 778 32.91 -3.60 5.75
CA ASN A 778 31.52 -3.15 5.78
C ASN A 778 31.04 -2.90 4.36
N TYR A 779 30.08 -3.70 3.91
CA TYR A 779 29.43 -3.53 2.61
C TYR A 779 27.94 -3.26 2.81
N THR A 780 27.39 -2.32 2.03
CA THR A 780 25.95 -2.08 1.98
C THR A 780 25.22 -3.39 1.65
N SER A 781 24.18 -3.72 2.41
CA SER A 781 23.36 -4.92 2.26
C SER A 781 24.02 -6.26 2.67
N PHE A 782 25.22 -6.29 3.25
CA PHE A 782 25.81 -7.53 3.79
C PHE A 782 25.52 -7.72 5.29
N ALA A 783 25.56 -8.97 5.77
CA ALA A 783 25.37 -9.30 7.17
C ALA A 783 26.60 -8.87 7.95
N ASN A 784 26.38 -8.19 9.08
CA ASN A 784 27.45 -7.79 9.98
C ASN A 784 27.50 -8.77 11.15
N ILE A 785 28.69 -9.30 11.41
CA ILE A 785 28.93 -10.25 12.49
C ILE A 785 30.00 -9.66 13.42
N ILE A 786 29.77 -9.79 14.72
CA ILE A 786 30.73 -9.49 15.78
C ILE A 786 30.76 -10.67 16.74
N ASN A 787 31.94 -11.19 17.05
CA ASN A 787 32.07 -12.30 18.00
C ASN A 787 32.05 -11.79 19.45
N PRO A 788 31.74 -12.64 20.44
CA PRO A 788 31.87 -12.28 21.85
C PRO A 788 33.25 -11.68 22.17
N CYS A 789 33.25 -10.59 22.95
CA CYS A 789 34.44 -9.83 23.34
C CYS A 789 35.18 -9.07 22.22
N GLU A 790 34.68 -9.08 20.97
CA GLU A 790 35.18 -8.18 19.93
C GLU A 790 34.61 -6.77 20.12
N SER A 791 35.28 -5.79 19.51
CA SER A 791 34.82 -4.40 19.49
C SER A 791 34.58 -3.96 18.05
N SER A 792 33.60 -3.09 17.86
CA SER A 792 33.28 -2.46 16.59
C SER A 792 33.23 -0.96 16.77
N SER A 793 33.68 -0.21 15.77
CA SER A 793 33.67 1.27 15.79
C SER A 793 33.08 1.80 14.49
N ARG A 794 32.42 2.96 14.55
CA ARG A 794 31.84 3.64 13.39
C ARG A 794 31.99 5.15 13.54
N VAL A 795 32.25 5.82 12.43
CA VAL A 795 32.23 7.28 12.33
C VAL A 795 30.85 7.70 11.86
N PHE A 796 30.28 8.70 12.54
CA PHE A 796 29.03 9.35 12.18
C PHE A 796 29.32 10.79 11.82
N GLN A 797 28.76 11.25 10.70
CA GLN A 797 28.82 12.65 10.29
C GLN A 797 27.57 13.37 10.78
N VAL A 798 27.76 14.52 11.42
CA VAL A 798 26.67 15.36 11.90
C VAL A 798 26.58 16.58 11.00
N TYR A 799 25.43 16.77 10.37
CA TYR A 799 25.16 17.87 9.47
C TYR A 799 24.25 18.89 10.15
N ASN A 800 24.68 20.15 10.16
CA ASN A 800 23.86 21.27 10.55
C ASN A 800 23.50 22.07 9.29
N PRO A 801 22.30 21.88 8.72
CA PRO A 801 21.85 22.60 7.53
C PRO A 801 21.43 24.05 7.84
N THR A 802 21.46 24.46 9.11
CA THR A 802 20.97 25.76 9.57
C THR A 802 22.09 26.79 9.67
N ALA A 803 21.73 28.07 9.62
CA ALA A 803 22.66 29.17 9.93
C ALA A 803 22.94 29.32 11.45
N ASN A 804 22.19 28.60 12.29
CA ASN A 804 22.27 28.70 13.75
C ASN A 804 23.29 27.70 14.32
N THR A 805 23.98 28.09 15.40
CA THR A 805 24.83 27.14 16.14
C THR A 805 23.98 26.08 16.83
N ALA A 806 24.30 24.80 16.61
CA ALA A 806 23.67 23.67 17.29
C ALA A 806 24.60 23.09 18.36
N ASN A 807 24.06 22.81 19.55
CA ASN A 807 24.73 22.04 20.59
C ASN A 807 24.23 20.59 20.51
N VAL A 808 25.15 19.65 20.28
CA VAL A 808 24.82 18.23 20.15
C VAL A 808 25.40 17.47 21.33
N GLN A 809 24.54 16.73 22.04
CA GLN A 809 24.93 15.81 23.10
C GLN A 809 24.70 14.38 22.62
N ILE A 810 25.68 13.51 22.87
CA ILE A 810 25.60 12.09 22.55
C ILE A 810 25.54 11.34 23.88
N GLU A 811 24.50 10.54 24.05
CA GLU A 811 24.30 9.69 25.22
C GLU A 811 23.77 8.32 24.80
N ALA A 812 24.12 7.29 25.56
CA ALA A 812 23.53 5.97 25.43
C ALA A 812 22.45 5.80 26.49
N LYS A 813 21.26 5.35 26.08
CA LYS A 813 20.15 5.00 26.98
C LYS A 813 19.87 3.52 26.88
N THR A 814 19.51 2.91 28.00
CA THR A 814 19.08 1.52 28.08
C THR A 814 17.85 1.45 28.98
N TRP A 815 16.85 0.68 28.56
CA TRP A 815 15.69 0.39 29.40
C TRP A 815 16.11 -0.44 30.61
N GLU A 816 15.67 -0.03 31.79
CA GLU A 816 15.79 -0.79 33.04
C GLU A 816 14.39 -1.18 33.50
N GLU A 817 14.18 -2.46 33.75
CA GLU A 817 12.90 -2.94 34.27
C GLU A 817 12.76 -2.56 35.75
N ILE A 818 11.79 -1.72 36.07
CA ILE A 818 11.50 -1.28 37.45
C ILE A 818 10.64 -2.29 38.23
N GLY A 819 9.94 -3.18 37.53
CA GLY A 819 9.13 -4.26 38.09
C GLY A 819 8.06 -4.77 37.13
N GLN A 820 7.45 -5.91 37.49
CA GLN A 820 6.47 -6.63 36.67
C GLN A 820 5.26 -7.06 37.51
N LEU A 821 4.08 -7.10 36.87
CA LEU A 821 2.88 -7.74 37.39
C LEU A 821 2.49 -8.89 36.46
N GLU A 822 2.21 -10.05 37.04
CA GLU A 822 1.78 -11.23 36.30
C GLU A 822 0.34 -11.59 36.65
N TYR A 823 -0.45 -11.83 35.61
CA TYR A 823 -1.84 -12.27 35.70
C TYR A 823 -2.00 -13.56 34.92
N THR A 824 -2.71 -14.54 35.48
CA THR A 824 -3.11 -15.76 34.76
C THR A 824 -4.59 -15.65 34.41
N VAL A 825 -4.90 -15.68 33.12
CA VAL A 825 -6.27 -15.70 32.60
C VAL A 825 -6.55 -17.09 32.05
N ASN A 826 -7.59 -17.76 32.56
CA ASN A 826 -8.05 -19.03 32.02
C ASN A 826 -9.27 -18.76 31.14
N THR A 827 -9.18 -19.08 29.84
CA THR A 827 -10.27 -18.85 28.89
C THR A 827 -11.00 -20.13 28.54
N THR A 828 -12.27 -19.99 28.15
CA THR A 828 -13.11 -21.10 27.70
C THR A 828 -13.77 -20.69 26.40
N LEU A 829 -13.36 -21.30 25.29
CA LEU A 829 -13.86 -20.96 23.95
C LEU A 829 -15.40 -20.99 23.85
N ALA A 830 -16.07 -21.86 24.61
CA ALA A 830 -17.54 -21.95 24.64
C ALA A 830 -18.24 -20.73 25.29
N GLN A 831 -17.49 -19.88 26.01
CA GLN A 831 -17.98 -18.64 26.62
C GLN A 831 -17.72 -17.41 25.75
N GLU A 832 -16.83 -17.53 24.76
CA GLU A 832 -16.47 -16.46 23.85
C GLU A 832 -17.51 -16.32 22.72
N SER A 833 -17.79 -15.08 22.33
CA SER A 833 -18.52 -14.79 21.11
C SER A 833 -17.61 -15.00 19.89
N THR A 834 -18.17 -14.99 18.67
CA THR A 834 -17.36 -15.05 17.43
C THR A 834 -16.25 -13.99 17.47
N ALA A 835 -15.00 -14.39 17.21
CA ALA A 835 -13.83 -13.53 17.37
C ALA A 835 -13.94 -12.29 16.48
N ARG A 836 -13.61 -11.11 17.05
CA ARG A 836 -13.56 -9.84 16.32
C ARG A 836 -12.42 -8.98 16.86
N ILE A 837 -11.56 -8.52 15.97
CA ILE A 837 -10.32 -7.80 16.34
C ILE A 837 -10.53 -6.49 17.13
N LEU A 838 -11.75 -5.94 17.10
CA LEU A 838 -12.08 -4.64 17.70
C LEU A 838 -12.92 -4.80 18.98
N ARG A 839 -13.55 -5.95 19.23
CA ARG A 839 -14.25 -6.23 20.49
C ARG A 839 -13.31 -7.01 21.41
N PRO A 840 -12.96 -6.50 22.60
CA PRO A 840 -12.20 -7.30 23.56
C PRO A 840 -13.08 -8.46 24.03
N ASP A 841 -12.57 -9.68 24.09
CA ASP A 841 -13.30 -10.76 24.77
C ASP A 841 -13.12 -10.66 26.30
N TYR A 842 -11.96 -10.17 26.74
CA TYR A 842 -11.58 -10.02 28.14
C TYR A 842 -11.05 -8.61 28.44
N LEU A 843 -11.39 -8.08 29.63
CA LEU A 843 -10.94 -6.78 30.12
C LEU A 843 -10.28 -6.92 31.49
N LEU A 844 -9.08 -6.35 31.63
CA LEU A 844 -8.38 -6.24 32.90
C LEU A 844 -8.24 -4.76 33.29
N THR A 845 -8.81 -4.37 34.43
CA THR A 845 -8.70 -3.00 34.94
C THR A 845 -7.37 -2.80 35.66
N LEU A 846 -6.47 -2.01 35.08
CA LEU A 846 -5.19 -1.64 35.71
C LEU A 846 -5.32 -0.41 36.62
N TYR A 847 -6.19 0.54 36.24
CA TYR A 847 -6.44 1.76 36.99
C TYR A 847 -7.90 2.19 36.84
N ASP A 848 -8.56 2.52 37.96
CA ASP A 848 -9.90 3.11 38.00
C ASP A 848 -9.97 4.07 39.20
N LYS A 849 -9.96 5.38 38.92
CA LYS A 849 -9.99 6.41 39.94
C LYS A 849 -11.29 6.41 40.75
N ALA A 850 -12.42 6.12 40.12
CA ALA A 850 -13.73 6.15 40.78
C ALA A 850 -13.90 4.96 41.73
N LYS A 851 -13.36 3.80 41.36
CA LYS A 851 -13.36 2.57 42.18
C LYS A 851 -12.14 2.47 43.11
N GLY A 852 -11.19 3.41 43.03
CA GLY A 852 -9.98 3.41 43.83
C GLY A 852 -8.99 2.30 43.47
N ILE A 853 -9.06 1.77 42.24
CA ILE A 853 -8.19 0.72 41.73
C ILE A 853 -6.92 1.37 41.16
N ASN A 854 -5.76 0.91 41.60
CA ASN A 854 -4.47 1.24 41.01
C ASN A 854 -3.55 0.04 41.18
N GLU A 855 -3.59 -0.88 40.20
CA GLU A 855 -2.78 -2.09 40.20
C GLU A 855 -1.29 -1.75 40.04
N LEU A 856 -0.96 -0.70 39.27
CA LEU A 856 0.41 -0.26 39.02
C LEU A 856 1.14 0.16 40.31
N ALA A 857 0.40 0.63 41.33
CA ALA A 857 0.96 1.00 42.63
C ALA A 857 1.60 -0.18 43.40
N LYS A 858 1.39 -1.43 42.96
CA LYS A 858 2.08 -2.61 43.50
C LYS A 858 3.55 -2.66 43.09
N ILE A 859 3.95 -1.95 42.03
CA ILE A 859 5.35 -1.85 41.60
C ILE A 859 6.01 -0.65 42.32
N PRO A 860 7.07 -0.86 43.13
CA PRO A 860 7.81 0.24 43.72
C PRO A 860 8.38 1.17 42.65
N GLY A 861 8.09 2.47 42.75
CA GLY A 861 8.59 3.45 41.78
C GLY A 861 7.85 3.49 40.45
N TYR A 862 6.67 2.87 40.32
CA TYR A 862 5.86 2.90 39.08
C TYR A 862 5.59 4.32 38.54
N ASN A 863 5.58 5.33 39.41
CA ASN A 863 5.40 6.74 39.05
C ASN A 863 6.63 7.38 38.37
N LEU A 864 7.73 6.64 38.26
CA LEU A 864 8.93 7.00 37.52
C LEU A 864 9.06 6.23 36.20
N ALA A 865 8.08 5.36 35.88
CA ALA A 865 8.10 4.59 34.63
C ALA A 865 7.87 5.52 33.43
N ASP A 866 8.75 5.44 32.43
CA ASP A 866 8.53 6.12 31.15
C ASP A 866 7.67 5.27 30.18
N MET A 867 7.58 3.95 30.40
CA MET A 867 6.85 3.02 29.53
C MET A 867 6.22 1.88 30.34
N ILE A 868 5.00 1.47 29.96
CA ILE A 868 4.37 0.23 30.40
C ILE A 868 4.37 -0.74 29.22
N LYS A 869 4.98 -1.91 29.40
CA LYS A 869 4.95 -2.99 28.42
C LYS A 869 3.97 -4.07 28.86
N VAL A 870 3.02 -4.41 27.98
CA VAL A 870 2.11 -5.53 28.17
C VAL A 870 2.50 -6.64 27.20
N SER A 871 2.70 -7.85 27.72
CA SER A 871 3.09 -9.02 26.92
C SER A 871 2.33 -10.27 27.34
N ILE A 872 2.05 -11.14 26.37
CA ILE A 872 1.51 -12.47 26.61
C ILE A 872 2.61 -13.50 26.38
N VAL A 873 2.64 -14.53 27.24
CA VAL A 873 3.53 -15.67 27.12
C VAL A 873 2.67 -16.91 26.86
N ASN A 874 2.86 -17.53 25.70
CA ASN A 874 2.16 -18.75 25.30
C ASN A 874 3.12 -19.96 25.28
N PRO A 875 2.68 -21.18 25.63
CA PRO A 875 3.50 -22.37 25.52
C PRO A 875 3.99 -22.58 24.07
N TYR A 876 5.30 -22.78 23.86
CA TYR A 876 5.89 -22.89 22.52
C TYR A 876 5.22 -23.93 21.62
N GLY A 877 4.87 -25.11 22.18
CA GLY A 877 4.20 -26.20 21.46
C GLY A 877 2.76 -25.92 20.99
N GLN A 878 2.21 -24.75 21.33
CA GLN A 878 0.92 -24.25 20.84
C GLN A 878 1.07 -23.14 19.79
N SER A 879 2.30 -22.80 19.40
CA SER A 879 2.57 -21.85 18.32
C SER A 879 2.58 -22.53 16.95
N SER A 880 2.12 -21.84 15.91
CA SER A 880 2.19 -22.31 14.52
C SER A 880 3.63 -22.50 14.01
N LEU A 881 4.62 -21.91 14.70
CA LEU A 881 6.05 -22.10 14.42
C LEU A 881 6.59 -23.45 14.90
N SER A 882 5.92 -24.10 15.85
CA SER A 882 6.38 -25.34 16.48
C SER A 882 5.88 -26.62 15.80
N ASP A 883 4.76 -26.53 15.07
CA ASP A 883 4.16 -27.65 14.35
C ASP A 883 3.52 -27.14 13.03
N PRO A 884 4.15 -27.36 11.87
CA PRO A 884 3.62 -26.92 10.58
C PRO A 884 2.35 -27.67 10.15
N SER A 885 1.89 -28.68 10.90
CA SER A 885 0.58 -29.33 10.70
C SER A 885 -0.56 -28.62 11.45
N VAL A 886 -0.23 -27.72 12.38
CA VAL A 886 -1.20 -26.79 12.95
C VAL A 886 -1.51 -25.76 11.89
N ALA A 887 -2.78 -25.66 11.50
CA ALA A 887 -3.24 -24.70 10.51
C ALA A 887 -2.70 -23.29 10.82
N PRO A 888 -2.43 -22.45 9.81
CA PRO A 888 -2.07 -21.05 10.04
C PRO A 888 -3.06 -20.45 11.05
N GLN A 889 -2.55 -19.71 12.03
CA GLN A 889 -3.42 -19.13 13.06
C GLN A 889 -4.50 -18.30 12.39
N SER A 890 -5.73 -18.83 12.38
CA SER A 890 -6.92 -18.04 12.01
C SER A 890 -7.13 -16.95 13.06
N LEU A 891 -7.91 -15.92 12.75
CA LEU A 891 -8.30 -14.88 13.72
C LEU A 891 -8.79 -15.47 15.06
N ASN A 892 -9.47 -16.62 15.01
CA ASN A 892 -9.98 -17.35 16.19
C ASN A 892 -8.88 -17.99 17.06
N SER A 893 -7.60 -17.84 16.72
CA SER A 893 -6.46 -18.42 17.45
C SER A 893 -5.37 -17.39 17.74
N TYR A 894 -5.65 -16.10 17.55
CA TYR A 894 -4.72 -14.99 17.78
C TYR A 894 -5.04 -14.24 19.07
N TRP A 895 -4.02 -13.91 19.85
CA TRP A 895 -4.15 -13.03 21.01
C TRP A 895 -3.81 -11.60 20.63
N TYR A 896 -4.79 -10.71 20.72
CA TYR A 896 -4.63 -9.29 20.42
C TYR A 896 -4.67 -8.45 21.70
N LEU A 897 -3.51 -7.94 22.12
CA LEU A 897 -3.39 -7.14 23.35
C LEU A 897 -3.50 -5.65 23.05
N LYS A 898 -4.29 -4.96 23.86
CA LYS A 898 -4.59 -3.53 23.72
C LYS A 898 -4.74 -2.91 25.11
N VAL A 899 -4.17 -1.72 25.32
CA VAL A 899 -4.29 -0.93 26.57
C VAL A 899 -5.27 0.22 26.33
N TYR A 900 -6.23 0.39 27.24
CA TYR A 900 -7.30 1.37 27.13
C TYR A 900 -7.13 2.46 28.18
N GLU A 901 -7.16 3.72 27.77
CA GLU A 901 -7.56 4.82 28.65
C GLU A 901 -9.02 5.16 28.32
N TRP A 902 -9.89 5.07 29.32
CA TRP A 902 -11.32 5.29 29.13
C TRP A 902 -11.80 6.42 30.02
N GLN A 903 -12.58 7.32 29.42
CA GLN A 903 -13.32 8.35 30.14
C GLN A 903 -14.81 7.99 30.12
N ASP A 904 -15.37 7.75 31.30
CA ASP A 904 -16.80 7.47 31.53
C ASP A 904 -17.67 8.72 31.34
N LEU A 905 -18.11 8.95 30.10
CA LEU A 905 -18.88 10.13 29.68
C LEU A 905 -20.31 10.15 30.25
N ASN A 906 -20.94 8.99 30.34
CA ASN A 906 -22.31 8.76 30.78
C ASN A 906 -22.38 8.46 32.29
N LYS A 907 -21.23 8.27 32.94
CA LYS A 907 -21.03 8.12 34.39
C LYS A 907 -21.64 6.84 34.97
N ASN A 908 -21.73 5.78 34.19
CA ASN A 908 -22.32 4.52 34.65
C ASN A 908 -21.29 3.48 35.11
N GLY A 909 -19.99 3.75 34.94
CA GLY A 909 -18.91 2.86 35.37
C GLY A 909 -18.75 1.60 34.51
N ILE A 910 -19.39 1.53 33.33
CA ILE A 910 -19.45 0.37 32.43
C ILE A 910 -18.90 0.73 31.05
N LEU A 911 -17.74 0.16 30.70
CA LEU A 911 -17.15 0.29 29.36
C LEU A 911 -17.83 -0.63 28.32
N TRP A 912 -18.08 -1.89 28.69
CA TRP A 912 -18.71 -2.93 27.86
C TRP A 912 -19.78 -3.68 28.63
N ASN A 913 -20.83 -4.11 27.92
CA ASN A 913 -21.88 -4.94 28.50
C ASN A 913 -21.54 -6.44 28.34
N ASP A 914 -21.68 -7.18 29.43
CA ASP A 914 -21.83 -8.63 29.40
C ASP A 914 -23.33 -8.94 29.45
N LEU A 915 -23.94 -9.14 28.28
CA LEU A 915 -25.36 -9.34 28.08
C LEU A 915 -25.85 -10.72 28.57
N ASN A 916 -24.97 -11.71 28.65
CA ASN A 916 -25.32 -13.07 29.05
C ASN A 916 -24.85 -13.45 30.48
N GLY A 917 -24.05 -12.58 31.13
CA GLY A 917 -23.59 -12.72 32.51
C GLY A 917 -22.50 -13.77 32.72
N ASN A 918 -21.79 -14.18 31.67
CA ASN A 918 -20.76 -15.24 31.75
C ASN A 918 -19.35 -14.73 32.10
N GLY A 919 -19.19 -13.41 32.29
CA GLY A 919 -17.91 -12.77 32.61
C GLY A 919 -17.01 -12.49 31.40
N VAL A 920 -17.53 -12.67 30.18
CA VAL A 920 -16.87 -12.41 28.90
C VAL A 920 -17.70 -11.38 28.15
N VAL A 921 -17.06 -10.46 27.43
CA VAL A 921 -17.77 -9.50 26.57
C VAL A 921 -18.38 -10.26 25.39
N ASN A 922 -19.67 -10.05 25.13
CA ASN A 922 -20.43 -10.87 24.16
C ASN A 922 -21.11 -10.08 23.05
#